data_AF-A0A1N6PQZ6-F1
#
_entry.id   AF-A0A1N6PQZ6-F1
#
_cell.length_a   1.000
_cell.length_b   1.000
_cell.length_c   1.000
_cell.angle_alpha   90.00
_cell.angle_beta   90.00
_cell.angle_gamma   90.00
#
_symmetry.space_group_name_H-M   'P 1'
#
loop_
_entity.id
_entity.type
_entity.pdbx_description
1 polymer ?
#
loop_
_entity_poly.entity_id
_entity_poly.type
_entity_poly.pdbx_seq_one_letter_code
_entity_poly.pdbx_strand_id
1 'polypeptide(L)'
;MEKYRNIILVSLILLLIFSIQTSAQDNFFQNVDEDNNLRFGNEYIVIVVNQNQNSQGRFAVETTGGAPARENDDNKPLIYGRPNPWTSYTSLWINDQKYVFGGSTERRAGDGAKYGEVIQEPTVEDNQIVTRTRFDNIVVEQILSIVKSSTTGLADSAQIQYRVTNEGQKEEKVGLRIMLDTMLGENDGAPFRLGEDTISTDKLYYDKQLDDFWQAFDSVSNPQVTSQGSFIGPDVSTPDRVYFSDWGSLADGVWDFDFNPGQDFMRKGEYEIDSAIAMYWVPEIIEPGETKTYITKYGLGGITIVPGILSLGVTSPAEVTLDDNNQTFPVVAYLENTSEINARNVSIKIELPDGFSADQLSRNLGDMEPGGISQITWNVSASNRDNLPENMTYRVIVDADNTDSNEVERRVEFLGPPELNADITLMEDVQSVDGRLEPNPFRIQAEINNSGETSLYGVEAELILPPGLVTASREISKKNIGILRTNEKININWAIEALRVDGTLPFALKVSGLNNYQKTIVEEISLPELKPLILLRETRGQKDEDYFAVDIVAANIAEAENISFTLNYDSEKLLLTHISRGDFFVGENNNLLPFNRPDRSERGKILFNQEFPFNKSNGIIATVHFKLKEEDPGNINISNLKAVNGPGNPFKIEIRNILEEEN
;
A
#
# COMPACT_ATOMS: atom_id res chain seq x y z
N MET A 1 -69.84 -0.02 -9.39
CA MET A 1 -68.55 -0.69 -9.68
C MET A 1 -67.37 0.27 -9.89
N GLU A 2 -67.49 1.56 -9.56
CA GLU A 2 -66.36 2.51 -9.72
C GLU A 2 -65.66 2.89 -8.41
N LYS A 3 -66.27 2.63 -7.24
CA LYS A 3 -65.67 2.97 -5.93
C LYS A 3 -64.59 1.98 -5.43
N TYR A 4 -64.42 0.83 -6.08
CA TYR A 4 -63.40 -0.17 -5.71
C TYR A 4 -62.17 -0.17 -6.63
N ARG A 5 -62.18 0.58 -7.74
CA ARG A 5 -61.02 0.67 -8.65
C ARG A 5 -59.92 1.60 -8.12
N ASN A 6 -60.28 2.63 -7.35
CA ASN A 6 -59.32 3.60 -6.84
C ASN A 6 -58.62 3.16 -5.55
N ILE A 7 -59.23 2.25 -4.76
CA ILE A 7 -58.59 1.71 -3.55
C ILE A 7 -57.58 0.60 -3.88
N ILE A 8 -57.83 -0.16 -4.96
CA ILE A 8 -56.88 -1.17 -5.45
C ILE A 8 -55.70 -0.50 -6.18
N LEU A 9 -55.92 0.60 -6.92
CA LEU A 9 -54.81 1.32 -7.55
C LEU A 9 -53.90 2.05 -6.55
N VAL A 10 -54.46 2.61 -5.47
CA VAL A 10 -53.64 3.27 -4.43
C VAL A 10 -52.90 2.23 -3.56
N SER A 11 -53.44 1.02 -3.38
CA SER A 11 -52.73 -0.05 -2.68
C SER A 11 -51.66 -0.73 -3.54
N LEU A 12 -51.82 -0.79 -4.88
CA LEU A 12 -50.79 -1.30 -5.79
C LEU A 12 -49.66 -0.28 -6.05
N ILE A 13 -49.95 1.03 -5.98
CA ILE A 13 -48.94 2.08 -6.16
C ILE A 13 -48.19 2.38 -4.84
N LEU A 14 -48.79 2.13 -3.67
CA LEU A 14 -48.05 2.19 -2.39
C LEU A 14 -47.15 0.97 -2.14
N LEU A 15 -47.28 -0.10 -2.93
CA LEU A 15 -46.40 -1.28 -2.90
C LEU A 15 -45.23 -1.19 -3.89
N LEU A 16 -45.11 -0.09 -4.65
CA LEU A 16 -44.05 0.12 -5.65
C LEU A 16 -43.09 1.28 -5.31
N ILE A 17 -43.09 1.77 -4.06
CA ILE A 17 -42.16 2.81 -3.57
C ILE A 17 -41.51 2.40 -2.23
N PHE A 18 -41.18 1.12 -2.11
CA PHE A 18 -40.01 0.72 -1.32
C PHE A 18 -39.01 0.13 -2.30
N SER A 19 -38.40 1.02 -3.09
CA SER A 19 -37.01 0.80 -3.52
C SER A 19 -36.20 0.83 -2.23
N ILE A 20 -36.16 -0.29 -1.53
CA ILE A 20 -35.09 -0.53 -0.58
C ILE A 20 -33.86 -0.55 -1.49
N GLN A 21 -33.12 0.56 -1.50
CA GLN A 21 -31.69 0.48 -1.74
C GLN A 21 -31.15 -0.37 -0.59
N THR A 22 -31.31 -1.69 -0.70
CA THR A 22 -30.35 -2.59 -0.10
C THR A 22 -29.12 -2.36 -0.95
N SER A 23 -28.26 -1.43 -0.52
CA SER A 23 -26.84 -1.73 -0.58
C SER A 23 -26.74 -3.16 -0.05
N ALA A 24 -26.54 -4.14 -0.94
CA ALA A 24 -26.13 -5.47 -0.53
C ALA A 24 -24.81 -5.24 0.18
N GLN A 25 -24.89 -5.04 1.49
CA GLN A 25 -23.75 -5.17 2.36
C GLN A 25 -23.45 -6.65 2.25
N ASP A 26 -22.34 -7.01 1.59
CA ASP A 26 -21.92 -8.40 1.43
C ASP A 26 -22.02 -9.06 2.81
N ASN A 27 -22.98 -9.99 2.95
CA ASN A 27 -23.24 -10.65 4.22
C ASN A 27 -22.13 -11.67 4.45
N PHE A 28 -20.99 -11.19 4.95
CA PHE A 28 -19.91 -12.05 5.37
C PHE A 28 -20.30 -12.81 6.65
N PHE A 29 -19.93 -14.08 6.71
CA PHE A 29 -20.00 -14.89 7.91
C PHE A 29 -18.59 -15.30 8.34
N GLN A 30 -18.45 -15.57 9.64
CA GLN A 30 -17.24 -16.14 10.19
C GLN A 30 -17.57 -17.17 11.28
N ASN A 31 -16.83 -18.27 11.31
CA ASN A 31 -16.92 -19.27 12.36
C ASN A 31 -15.65 -20.11 12.43
N VAL A 32 -15.45 -20.81 13.54
CA VAL A 32 -14.50 -21.92 13.63
C VAL A 32 -15.29 -23.22 13.44
N ASP A 33 -14.83 -24.13 12.59
CA ASP A 33 -15.50 -25.42 12.35
C ASP A 33 -15.02 -26.54 13.30
N GLU A 34 -15.57 -27.74 13.12
CA GLU A 34 -15.29 -28.89 13.98
C GLU A 34 -13.85 -29.42 13.88
N ASP A 35 -13.15 -29.07 12.79
CA ASP A 35 -11.75 -29.41 12.53
C ASP A 35 -10.78 -28.32 13.00
N ASN A 36 -11.29 -27.30 13.70
CA ASN A 36 -10.53 -26.14 14.19
C ASN A 36 -9.95 -25.31 13.02
N ASN A 37 -10.72 -25.14 11.95
CA ASN A 37 -10.42 -24.18 10.90
C ASN A 37 -11.23 -22.90 11.07
N LEU A 38 -10.57 -21.76 10.87
CA LEU A 38 -11.23 -20.47 10.75
C LEU A 38 -11.84 -20.36 9.36
N ARG A 39 -13.15 -20.16 9.29
CA ARG A 39 -13.91 -19.97 8.05
C ARG A 39 -14.38 -18.52 7.97
N PHE A 40 -14.12 -17.87 6.84
CA PHE A 40 -14.61 -16.54 6.51
C PHE A 40 -15.18 -16.57 5.09
N GLY A 41 -16.47 -16.29 4.93
CA GLY A 41 -17.18 -16.55 3.68
C GLY A 41 -18.36 -15.63 3.43
N ASN A 42 -18.95 -15.73 2.25
CA ASN A 42 -20.22 -15.12 1.88
C ASN A 42 -21.11 -16.14 1.13
N GLU A 43 -22.10 -15.68 0.38
CA GLU A 43 -23.00 -16.55 -0.38
C GLU A 43 -22.36 -17.25 -1.59
N TYR A 44 -21.17 -16.83 -2.03
CA TYR A 44 -20.47 -17.40 -3.20
C TYR A 44 -19.32 -18.32 -2.81
N ILE A 45 -18.42 -17.85 -1.93
CA ILE A 45 -17.20 -18.57 -1.54
C ILE A 45 -16.92 -18.48 -0.04
N VAL A 46 -16.04 -19.36 0.44
CA VAL A 46 -15.48 -19.35 1.78
C VAL A 46 -13.97 -19.62 1.74
N ILE A 47 -13.22 -18.80 2.48
CA ILE A 47 -11.81 -19.00 2.77
C ILE A 47 -11.73 -19.81 4.07
N VAL A 48 -11.03 -20.93 4.03
CA VAL A 48 -10.83 -21.83 5.17
C VAL A 48 -9.35 -21.78 5.56
N VAL A 49 -9.02 -21.44 6.80
CA VAL A 49 -7.65 -21.34 7.30
C VAL A 49 -7.44 -22.28 8.47
N ASN A 50 -6.40 -23.11 8.36
CA ASN A 50 -6.04 -24.08 9.38
C ASN A 50 -5.46 -23.40 10.62
N GLN A 51 -6.09 -23.56 11.79
CA GLN A 51 -5.58 -23.01 13.07
C GLN A 51 -4.82 -24.06 13.90
N ASN A 52 -4.73 -25.30 13.45
CA ASN A 52 -4.02 -26.36 14.15
C ASN A 52 -2.50 -26.12 14.12
N GLN A 53 -1.79 -26.69 15.12
CA GLN A 53 -0.32 -26.57 15.20
C GLN A 53 0.39 -27.09 13.96
N ASN A 54 -0.10 -28.20 13.41
CA ASN A 54 0.38 -28.74 12.15
C ASN A 54 -0.25 -27.93 11.01
N SER A 55 0.58 -27.28 10.19
CA SER A 55 0.14 -26.53 9.00
C SER A 55 -0.63 -25.23 9.32
N GLN A 56 -0.38 -24.59 10.47
CA GLN A 56 -1.06 -23.35 10.88
C GLN A 56 -0.94 -22.23 9.83
N GLY A 57 -2.03 -21.54 9.51
CA GLY A 57 -2.05 -20.44 8.53
C GLY A 57 -2.05 -20.88 7.06
N ARG A 58 -2.09 -22.19 6.80
CA ARG A 58 -2.41 -22.73 5.46
C ARG A 58 -3.89 -22.50 5.18
N PHE A 59 -4.22 -22.22 3.93
CA PHE A 59 -5.60 -21.90 3.54
C PHE A 59 -6.07 -22.71 2.33
N ALA A 60 -7.38 -22.81 2.19
CA ALA A 60 -8.08 -23.30 1.02
C ALA A 60 -9.22 -22.34 0.66
N VAL A 61 -9.69 -22.42 -0.58
CA VAL A 61 -10.86 -21.71 -1.06
C VAL A 61 -11.88 -22.74 -1.53
N GLU A 62 -13.13 -22.52 -1.15
CA GLU A 62 -14.26 -23.39 -1.45
C GLU A 62 -15.44 -22.52 -1.90
N THR A 63 -16.32 -23.06 -2.72
CA THR A 63 -17.61 -22.42 -2.97
C THR A 63 -18.56 -22.67 -1.79
N THR A 64 -19.49 -21.75 -1.58
CA THR A 64 -20.66 -21.93 -0.69
C THR A 64 -21.88 -22.18 -1.56
N GLY A 65 -22.55 -21.13 -2.04
CA GLY A 65 -23.60 -21.17 -3.06
C GLY A 65 -23.11 -20.93 -4.49
N GLY A 66 -21.78 -20.84 -4.68
CA GLY A 66 -21.16 -20.90 -6.00
C GLY A 66 -21.60 -19.80 -6.96
N ALA A 67 -21.68 -20.11 -8.26
CA ALA A 67 -22.12 -19.15 -9.27
C ALA A 67 -23.66 -19.07 -9.31
N PRO A 68 -24.29 -17.87 -9.23
CA PRO A 68 -25.76 -17.72 -9.08
C PRO A 68 -26.66 -18.41 -10.11
N ALA A 69 -26.12 -18.78 -11.27
CA ALA A 69 -26.86 -19.44 -12.35
C ALA A 69 -26.51 -20.94 -12.51
N ARG A 70 -25.73 -21.52 -11.58
CA ARG A 70 -25.19 -22.88 -11.69
C ARG A 70 -25.22 -23.60 -10.34
N GLU A 71 -26.30 -24.32 -10.04
CA GLU A 71 -26.43 -25.06 -8.76
C GLU A 71 -25.42 -26.22 -8.57
N ASN A 72 -24.72 -26.63 -9.62
CA ASN A 72 -23.79 -27.78 -9.56
C ASN A 72 -22.43 -27.44 -8.92
N ASP A 73 -22.11 -26.15 -8.75
CA ASP A 73 -20.86 -25.71 -8.13
C ASP A 73 -20.99 -25.37 -6.64
N ASP A 74 -22.12 -25.66 -6.00
CA ASP A 74 -22.31 -25.49 -4.56
C ASP A 74 -21.37 -26.39 -3.72
N ASN A 75 -20.76 -25.81 -2.68
CA ASN A 75 -19.95 -26.50 -1.66
C ASN A 75 -18.74 -27.30 -2.20
N LYS A 76 -18.21 -26.91 -3.37
CA LYS A 76 -17.08 -27.54 -4.06
C LYS A 76 -15.74 -26.95 -3.65
N PRO A 77 -14.68 -27.77 -3.53
CA PRO A 77 -13.34 -27.26 -3.36
C PRO A 77 -12.86 -26.55 -4.64
N LEU A 78 -12.18 -25.42 -4.45
CA LEU A 78 -11.36 -24.76 -5.47
C LEU A 78 -9.86 -25.00 -5.24
N ILE A 79 -9.48 -25.30 -4.00
CA ILE A 79 -8.14 -25.72 -3.57
C ILE A 79 -8.26 -27.08 -2.89
N TYR A 80 -7.35 -28.01 -3.20
CA TYR A 80 -7.31 -29.32 -2.56
C TYR A 80 -6.91 -29.22 -1.08
N GLY A 81 -7.20 -30.28 -0.29
CA GLY A 81 -6.63 -30.43 1.06
C GLY A 81 -7.63 -30.36 2.20
N ARG A 82 -8.91 -30.67 1.96
CA ARG A 82 -9.93 -30.86 3.02
C ARG A 82 -9.60 -32.03 3.96
N PRO A 83 -10.12 -32.03 5.21
CA PRO A 83 -10.82 -30.91 5.84
C PRO A 83 -9.89 -29.81 6.35
N ASN A 84 -8.63 -30.14 6.63
CA ASN A 84 -7.63 -29.20 7.16
C ASN A 84 -6.65 -28.77 6.07
N PRO A 85 -6.71 -27.52 5.57
CA PRO A 85 -5.83 -27.04 4.51
C PRO A 85 -4.35 -27.31 4.81
N TRP A 86 -3.64 -27.85 3.82
CA TRP A 86 -2.23 -28.24 3.98
C TRP A 86 -1.40 -28.27 2.70
N THR A 87 -2.02 -28.40 1.53
CA THR A 87 -1.30 -28.65 0.28
C THR A 87 -0.79 -27.39 -0.42
N SER A 88 -1.56 -26.30 -0.37
CA SER A 88 -1.15 -24.98 -0.84
C SER A 88 -0.25 -24.29 0.17
N TYR A 89 0.85 -23.68 -0.26
CA TYR A 89 1.75 -22.99 0.65
C TYR A 89 2.55 -21.84 0.02
N THR A 90 2.94 -20.92 0.90
CA THR A 90 3.80 -19.80 0.55
C THR A 90 5.20 -20.00 1.10
N SER A 91 6.18 -19.65 0.29
CA SER A 91 7.60 -19.70 0.65
C SER A 91 8.24 -18.34 0.50
N LEU A 92 9.24 -18.08 1.35
CA LEU A 92 10.04 -16.87 1.32
C LEU A 92 11.49 -17.22 1.06
N TRP A 93 12.14 -16.42 0.23
CA TRP A 93 13.59 -16.47 0.05
C TRP A 93 14.20 -15.20 0.66
N ILE A 94 14.72 -15.32 1.88
CA ILE A 94 15.31 -14.23 2.65
C ILE A 94 16.83 -14.42 2.62
N ASN A 95 17.52 -13.50 1.95
CA ASN A 95 18.95 -13.55 1.63
C ASN A 95 19.32 -14.86 0.93
N ASP A 96 20.01 -15.76 1.64
CA ASP A 96 20.45 -17.07 1.12
C ASP A 96 19.65 -18.24 1.72
N GLN A 97 18.57 -17.95 2.44
CA GLN A 97 17.77 -18.96 3.16
C GLN A 97 16.32 -18.96 2.71
N LYS A 98 15.76 -20.17 2.62
CA LYS A 98 14.39 -20.42 2.19
C LYS A 98 13.56 -20.85 3.39
N TYR A 99 12.39 -20.25 3.50
CA TYR A 99 11.45 -20.46 4.59
C TYR A 99 10.07 -20.77 4.03
N VAL A 100 9.26 -21.43 4.85
CA VAL A 100 7.83 -21.61 4.62
C VAL A 100 7.08 -20.67 5.57
N PHE A 101 6.05 -20.01 5.05
CA PHE A 101 5.15 -19.17 5.84
C PHE A 101 4.21 -20.00 6.71
N GLY A 102 3.90 -19.50 7.92
CA GLY A 102 2.98 -20.12 8.86
C GLY A 102 3.64 -21.13 9.80
N GLY A 103 2.82 -22.01 10.38
CA GLY A 103 3.26 -23.06 11.29
C GLY A 103 3.94 -24.23 10.58
N SER A 104 4.80 -24.94 11.31
CA SER A 104 5.50 -26.13 10.82
C SER A 104 4.54 -27.25 10.40
N THR A 105 4.98 -28.11 9.47
CA THR A 105 4.21 -29.28 9.06
C THR A 105 5.06 -30.55 9.00
N GLU A 106 4.41 -31.68 9.22
CA GLU A 106 4.94 -33.04 8.98
C GLU A 106 4.41 -33.62 7.65
N ARG A 107 3.61 -32.85 6.90
CA ARG A 107 3.08 -33.26 5.60
C ARG A 107 4.00 -32.81 4.48
N ARG A 108 3.96 -33.54 3.35
CA ARG A 108 4.81 -33.36 2.16
C ARG A 108 5.06 -31.88 1.81
N ALA A 109 4.01 -31.07 1.72
CA ALA A 109 4.09 -29.64 1.40
C ALA A 109 4.70 -28.80 2.56
N GLY A 110 6.02 -28.79 2.61
CA GLY A 110 6.82 -28.07 3.62
C GLY A 110 7.52 -28.97 4.65
N ASP A 111 7.46 -30.30 4.51
CA ASP A 111 8.15 -31.21 5.43
C ASP A 111 9.66 -30.90 5.50
N GLY A 112 10.19 -30.85 6.72
CA GLY A 112 11.60 -30.54 6.99
C GLY A 112 12.05 -29.12 6.59
N ALA A 113 11.14 -28.22 6.21
CA ALA A 113 11.49 -26.84 5.86
C ALA A 113 11.87 -26.00 7.09
N LYS A 114 12.43 -24.81 6.84
CA LYS A 114 12.61 -23.78 7.86
C LYS A 114 11.34 -22.95 7.99
N TYR A 115 11.01 -22.57 9.21
CA TYR A 115 9.84 -21.77 9.55
C TYR A 115 10.23 -20.57 10.39
N GLY A 116 9.36 -19.57 10.40
CA GLY A 116 9.44 -18.43 11.29
C GLY A 116 8.64 -18.66 12.58
N GLU A 117 8.59 -17.63 13.41
CA GLU A 117 7.74 -17.60 14.60
C GLU A 117 6.38 -17.00 14.23
N VAL A 118 5.28 -17.74 14.39
CA VAL A 118 3.93 -17.19 14.23
C VAL A 118 3.67 -16.26 15.41
N ILE A 119 3.65 -14.94 15.14
CA ILE A 119 3.45 -13.90 16.16
C ILE A 119 1.99 -13.42 16.23
N GLN A 120 1.18 -13.77 15.24
CA GLN A 120 -0.27 -13.60 15.24
C GLN A 120 -0.90 -14.78 14.51
N GLU A 121 -1.68 -15.57 15.24
CA GLU A 121 -2.46 -16.67 14.69
C GLU A 121 -3.57 -16.16 13.75
N PRO A 122 -4.09 -16.99 12.84
CA PRO A 122 -5.15 -16.59 11.92
C PRO A 122 -6.36 -16.02 12.66
N THR A 123 -6.63 -14.73 12.44
CA THR A 123 -7.67 -13.96 13.13
C THR A 123 -8.42 -13.09 12.12
N VAL A 124 -9.73 -12.93 12.28
CA VAL A 124 -10.50 -11.99 11.44
C VAL A 124 -10.43 -10.58 12.02
N GLU A 125 -9.96 -9.64 11.22
CA GLU A 125 -9.87 -8.20 11.51
C GLU A 125 -10.42 -7.43 10.29
N ASP A 126 -11.36 -6.51 10.50
CA ASP A 126 -11.94 -5.66 9.44
C ASP A 126 -12.38 -6.40 8.16
N ASN A 127 -13.08 -7.54 8.33
CA ASN A 127 -13.53 -8.43 7.24
C ASN A 127 -12.40 -9.06 6.40
N GLN A 128 -11.23 -9.28 7.02
CA GLN A 128 -10.09 -9.98 6.42
C GLN A 128 -9.50 -10.96 7.44
N ILE A 129 -8.93 -12.07 6.98
CA ILE A 129 -8.14 -12.96 7.85
C ILE A 129 -6.69 -12.50 7.81
N VAL A 130 -6.12 -12.22 8.97
CA VAL A 130 -4.73 -11.78 9.15
C VAL A 130 -3.94 -12.84 9.91
N THR A 131 -2.77 -13.20 9.38
CA THR A 131 -1.78 -14.06 10.04
C THR A 131 -0.41 -13.41 9.94
N ARG A 132 0.36 -13.32 11.04
CA ARG A 132 1.72 -12.73 11.01
C ARG A 132 2.77 -13.73 11.46
N THR A 133 3.85 -13.82 10.69
CA THR A 133 5.02 -14.66 10.98
C THR A 133 6.29 -13.81 10.93
N ARG A 134 7.16 -13.95 11.93
CA ARG A 134 8.47 -13.30 12.02
C ARG A 134 9.59 -14.24 11.59
N PHE A 135 10.48 -13.74 10.75
CA PHE A 135 11.72 -14.36 10.29
C PHE A 135 12.87 -13.41 10.61
N ASP A 136 13.44 -13.53 11.82
CA ASP A 136 14.41 -12.58 12.35
C ASP A 136 13.89 -11.12 12.33
N ASN A 137 14.43 -10.28 11.45
CA ASN A 137 14.04 -8.87 11.28
C ASN A 137 12.90 -8.66 10.26
N ILE A 138 12.53 -9.71 9.53
CA ILE A 138 11.46 -9.65 8.53
C ILE A 138 10.15 -10.10 9.17
N VAL A 139 9.13 -9.25 9.11
CA VAL A 139 7.76 -9.62 9.49
C VAL A 139 6.94 -9.77 8.22
N VAL A 140 6.25 -10.90 8.12
CA VAL A 140 5.39 -11.23 6.98
C VAL A 140 3.96 -11.33 7.48
N GLU A 141 3.07 -10.55 6.90
CA GLU A 141 1.64 -10.54 7.16
C GLU A 141 0.90 -11.13 5.95
N GLN A 142 0.20 -12.24 6.15
CA GLN A 142 -0.77 -12.77 5.19
C GLN A 142 -2.12 -12.13 5.48
N ILE A 143 -2.72 -11.53 4.46
CA ILE A 143 -4.06 -10.95 4.49
C ILE A 143 -4.89 -11.69 3.43
N LEU A 144 -5.94 -12.38 3.88
CA LEU A 144 -6.89 -13.04 3.00
C LEU A 144 -8.23 -12.32 3.09
N SER A 145 -8.78 -11.91 1.96
CA SER A 145 -10.08 -11.23 1.91
C SER A 145 -10.90 -11.69 0.72
N ILE A 146 -12.21 -11.47 0.77
CA ILE A 146 -13.10 -11.77 -0.35
C ILE A 146 -13.32 -10.48 -1.14
N VAL A 147 -13.05 -10.54 -2.43
CA VAL A 147 -13.10 -9.40 -3.36
C VAL A 147 -13.86 -9.79 -4.63
N LYS A 148 -14.18 -8.80 -5.45
CA LYS A 148 -14.76 -9.05 -6.77
C LYS A 148 -13.80 -9.82 -7.68
N SER A 149 -14.30 -10.89 -8.33
CA SER A 149 -13.62 -11.50 -9.48
C SER A 149 -13.65 -10.55 -10.66
N SER A 150 -12.54 -10.51 -11.41
CA SER A 150 -12.43 -9.65 -12.58
C SER A 150 -13.43 -10.01 -13.68
N THR A 151 -13.91 -11.24 -13.78
CA THR A 151 -14.75 -11.70 -14.92
C THR A 151 -16.22 -11.98 -14.57
N THR A 152 -16.55 -12.16 -13.28
CA THR A 152 -17.94 -12.29 -12.82
C THR A 152 -18.51 -10.96 -12.32
N GLY A 153 -17.67 -10.07 -11.78
CA GLY A 153 -18.09 -8.84 -11.11
C GLY A 153 -18.70 -9.05 -9.72
N LEU A 154 -18.74 -10.31 -9.24
CA LEU A 154 -19.29 -10.68 -7.93
C LEU A 154 -18.16 -10.89 -6.91
N ALA A 155 -18.47 -10.77 -5.62
CA ALA A 155 -17.53 -10.98 -4.51
C ALA A 155 -17.21 -12.47 -4.29
N ASP A 156 -16.67 -13.16 -5.30
CA ASP A 156 -16.48 -14.61 -5.39
C ASP A 156 -15.01 -15.02 -5.61
N SER A 157 -14.07 -14.12 -5.27
CA SER A 157 -12.64 -14.39 -5.32
C SER A 157 -11.93 -14.10 -4.01
N ALA A 158 -11.04 -14.98 -3.60
CA ALA A 158 -10.12 -14.73 -2.50
C ALA A 158 -8.94 -13.90 -3.00
N GLN A 159 -8.75 -12.70 -2.45
CA GLN A 159 -7.51 -11.95 -2.58
C GLN A 159 -6.50 -12.50 -1.57
N ILE A 160 -5.35 -12.92 -2.08
CA ILE A 160 -4.24 -13.50 -1.32
C ILE A 160 -3.12 -12.47 -1.33
N GLN A 161 -2.97 -11.77 -0.21
CA GLN A 161 -1.99 -10.70 -0.05
C GLN A 161 -0.93 -11.07 0.99
N TYR A 162 0.33 -10.75 0.69
CA TYR A 162 1.45 -10.81 1.61
C TYR A 162 2.13 -9.45 1.70
N ARG A 163 2.25 -8.91 2.92
CA ARG A 163 3.08 -7.73 3.22
C ARG A 163 4.34 -8.18 3.93
N VAL A 164 5.49 -7.80 3.38
CA VAL A 164 6.82 -8.14 3.90
C VAL A 164 7.48 -6.86 4.37
N THR A 165 7.66 -6.71 5.68
CA THR A 165 8.25 -5.53 6.30
C THR A 165 9.61 -5.86 6.88
N ASN A 166 10.60 -5.02 6.59
CA ASN A 166 11.91 -5.08 7.25
C ASN A 166 11.92 -4.20 8.50
N GLU A 167 11.75 -4.80 9.68
CA GLU A 167 11.82 -4.09 10.98
C GLU A 167 13.26 -3.93 11.50
N GLY A 168 14.25 -4.34 10.70
CA GLY A 168 15.67 -4.33 11.04
C GLY A 168 16.33 -2.95 10.91
N GLN A 169 17.67 -2.98 10.89
CA GLN A 169 18.53 -1.79 10.73
C GLN A 169 19.46 -1.90 9.52
N LYS A 170 19.30 -2.98 8.73
CA LYS A 170 20.08 -3.25 7.52
C LYS A 170 19.12 -3.62 6.39
N GLU A 171 19.55 -3.37 5.16
CA GLU A 171 18.87 -3.90 3.98
C GLU A 171 18.81 -5.44 4.03
N GLU A 172 17.70 -5.99 3.56
CA GLU A 172 17.46 -7.43 3.49
C GLU A 172 16.94 -7.78 2.09
N LYS A 173 17.36 -8.92 1.53
CA LYS A 173 16.88 -9.35 0.20
C LYS A 173 15.76 -10.36 0.35
N VAL A 174 14.55 -10.06 -0.11
CA VAL A 174 13.39 -10.95 0.09
C VAL A 174 12.62 -11.20 -1.19
N GLY A 175 12.40 -12.47 -1.51
CA GLY A 175 11.46 -12.92 -2.55
C GLY A 175 10.33 -13.74 -1.96
N LEU A 176 9.23 -13.86 -2.71
CA LEU A 176 8.04 -14.59 -2.30
C LEU A 176 7.54 -15.54 -3.40
N ARG A 177 7.09 -16.74 -3.01
CA ARG A 177 6.43 -17.72 -3.88
C ARG A 177 5.09 -18.09 -3.29
N ILE A 178 4.01 -17.98 -4.05
CA ILE A 178 2.70 -18.54 -3.70
C ILE A 178 2.48 -19.78 -4.56
N MET A 179 2.28 -20.93 -3.93
CA MET A 179 1.89 -22.17 -4.61
C MET A 179 0.46 -22.53 -4.24
N LEU A 180 -0.39 -22.74 -5.25
CA LEU A 180 -1.77 -23.17 -5.10
C LEU A 180 -1.94 -24.55 -5.72
N ASP A 181 -2.48 -25.45 -4.92
CA ASP A 181 -2.88 -26.81 -5.29
C ASP A 181 -4.33 -26.77 -5.78
N THR A 182 -4.51 -26.78 -7.11
CA THR A 182 -5.78 -26.40 -7.73
C THR A 182 -6.67 -27.61 -7.91
N MET A 183 -7.90 -27.53 -7.42
CA MET A 183 -8.90 -28.59 -7.56
C MET A 183 -10.21 -27.98 -8.04
N LEU A 184 -10.89 -28.59 -9.01
CA LEU A 184 -12.19 -28.15 -9.50
C LEU A 184 -13.26 -29.16 -9.16
N GLY A 185 -13.89 -29.02 -7.98
CA GLY A 185 -14.89 -29.99 -7.54
C GLY A 185 -14.28 -31.37 -7.34
N GLU A 186 -14.49 -32.29 -8.28
CA GLU A 186 -13.90 -33.64 -8.27
C GLU A 186 -12.68 -33.77 -9.20
N ASN A 187 -12.33 -32.72 -9.95
CA ASN A 187 -11.26 -32.74 -10.95
C ASN A 187 -9.98 -32.06 -10.43
N ASP A 188 -8.99 -32.87 -10.08
CA ASP A 188 -7.68 -32.43 -9.54
C ASP A 188 -6.63 -32.11 -10.63
N GLY A 189 -7.03 -32.19 -11.91
CA GLY A 189 -6.12 -32.15 -13.06
C GLY A 189 -6.68 -31.38 -14.26
N ALA A 190 -7.57 -30.41 -14.03
CA ALA A 190 -8.18 -29.65 -15.11
C ALA A 190 -7.12 -28.87 -15.89
N PRO A 191 -7.17 -28.87 -17.24
CA PRO A 191 -6.22 -28.10 -18.04
C PRO A 191 -6.41 -26.60 -17.79
N PHE A 192 -5.31 -25.89 -17.62
CA PHE A 192 -5.33 -24.43 -17.49
C PHE A 192 -5.48 -23.78 -18.85
N ARG A 193 -6.13 -22.62 -18.89
CA ARG A 193 -6.32 -21.78 -20.08
C ARG A 193 -5.69 -20.42 -19.79
N LEU A 194 -4.77 -20.00 -20.64
CA LEU A 194 -4.09 -18.70 -20.57
C LEU A 194 -3.94 -18.15 -21.99
N GLY A 195 -4.55 -17.00 -22.30
CA GLY A 195 -4.44 -16.40 -23.63
C GLY A 195 -5.04 -17.27 -24.72
N GLU A 196 -4.23 -17.88 -25.57
CA GLU A 196 -4.65 -18.89 -26.56
C GLU A 196 -4.11 -20.29 -26.23
N ASP A 197 -3.37 -20.41 -25.13
CA ASP A 197 -2.74 -21.64 -24.71
C ASP A 197 -3.68 -22.48 -23.84
N THR A 198 -3.69 -23.78 -24.16
CA THR A 198 -4.21 -24.83 -23.30
C THR A 198 -3.03 -25.56 -22.66
N ILE A 199 -2.97 -25.56 -21.34
CA ILE A 199 -1.80 -26.01 -20.58
C ILE A 199 -2.21 -27.27 -19.81
N SER A 200 -1.70 -28.41 -20.27
CA SER A 200 -1.86 -29.73 -19.64
C SER A 200 -0.53 -30.38 -19.27
N THR A 201 0.57 -29.64 -19.44
CA THR A 201 1.95 -30.08 -19.19
C THR A 201 2.73 -28.97 -18.50
N ASP A 202 3.84 -29.36 -17.87
CA ASP A 202 4.84 -28.49 -17.26
C ASP A 202 5.19 -27.32 -18.19
N LYS A 203 4.80 -26.11 -17.80
CA LYS A 203 5.03 -24.88 -18.57
C LYS A 203 5.40 -23.70 -17.68
N LEU A 204 6.33 -22.89 -18.17
CA LEU A 204 6.84 -21.69 -17.52
C LEU A 204 6.52 -20.46 -18.37
N TYR A 205 5.96 -19.44 -17.74
CA TYR A 205 5.76 -18.11 -18.29
C TYR A 205 6.52 -17.08 -17.47
N TYR A 206 7.13 -16.12 -18.14
CA TYR A 206 7.67 -14.91 -17.50
C TYR A 206 6.68 -13.76 -17.60
N ASP A 207 6.85 -12.73 -16.78
CA ASP A 207 6.04 -11.50 -16.71
C ASP A 207 5.41 -11.04 -18.04
N LYS A 208 6.21 -10.88 -19.10
CA LYS A 208 5.78 -10.38 -20.42
C LYS A 208 4.97 -11.35 -21.26
N GLN A 209 4.87 -12.60 -20.82
CA GLN A 209 4.13 -13.67 -21.48
C GLN A 209 2.83 -14.00 -20.73
N LEU A 210 2.56 -13.33 -19.61
CA LEU A 210 1.32 -13.50 -18.86
C LEU A 210 0.21 -12.66 -19.50
N ASP A 211 -1.01 -13.18 -19.44
CA ASP A 211 -2.25 -12.43 -19.66
C ASP A 211 -2.88 -12.06 -18.31
N ASP A 212 -3.92 -11.23 -18.35
CA ASP A 212 -4.64 -10.71 -17.18
C ASP A 212 -5.06 -11.79 -16.18
N PHE A 213 -5.58 -12.91 -16.70
CA PHE A 213 -6.09 -14.01 -15.90
C PHE A 213 -5.87 -15.36 -16.60
N TRP A 214 -5.91 -16.42 -15.81
CA TRP A 214 -6.00 -17.80 -16.28
C TRP A 214 -7.28 -18.42 -15.75
N GLN A 215 -7.82 -19.40 -16.47
CA GLN A 215 -9.02 -20.14 -16.06
C GLN A 215 -8.78 -21.64 -16.09
N ALA A 216 -9.51 -22.37 -15.28
CA ALA A 216 -9.57 -23.82 -15.35
C ALA A 216 -11.02 -24.29 -15.26
N PHE A 217 -11.37 -25.25 -16.10
CA PHE A 217 -12.68 -25.90 -16.16
C PHE A 217 -12.57 -27.25 -16.86
N ASP A 218 -13.50 -28.15 -16.58
CA ASP A 218 -13.52 -29.53 -17.06
C ASP A 218 -14.13 -29.70 -18.46
N SER A 219 -15.09 -28.86 -18.84
CA SER A 219 -15.74 -28.88 -20.15
C SER A 219 -16.06 -27.47 -20.64
N VAL A 220 -15.89 -27.21 -21.94
CA VAL A 220 -16.29 -25.92 -22.55
C VAL A 220 -17.81 -25.82 -22.63
N SER A 221 -18.48 -26.89 -23.07
CA SER A 221 -19.93 -26.93 -23.27
C SER A 221 -20.75 -27.09 -21.99
N ASN A 222 -20.21 -27.73 -20.95
CA ASN A 222 -20.92 -27.94 -19.69
C ASN A 222 -19.96 -27.98 -18.48
N PRO A 223 -19.28 -26.86 -18.16
CA PRO A 223 -18.37 -26.83 -17.02
C PRO A 223 -19.13 -27.03 -15.71
N GLN A 224 -18.62 -27.92 -14.85
CA GLN A 224 -19.17 -28.07 -13.51
C GLN A 224 -18.71 -26.94 -12.59
N VAL A 225 -17.41 -26.65 -12.57
CA VAL A 225 -16.82 -25.54 -11.81
C VAL A 225 -15.85 -24.80 -12.73
N THR A 226 -15.87 -23.47 -12.65
CA THR A 226 -14.92 -22.64 -13.37
C THR A 226 -14.14 -21.84 -12.34
N SER A 227 -12.85 -22.13 -12.20
CA SER A 227 -11.97 -21.30 -11.38
C SER A 227 -11.17 -20.32 -12.24
N GLN A 228 -10.67 -19.29 -11.58
CA GLN A 228 -9.85 -18.27 -12.17
C GLN A 228 -8.81 -17.78 -11.19
N GLY A 229 -7.61 -17.51 -11.68
CA GLY A 229 -6.65 -16.66 -10.98
C GLY A 229 -6.23 -15.46 -11.84
N SER A 230 -5.73 -14.41 -11.19
CA SER A 230 -5.36 -13.15 -11.84
C SER A 230 -3.85 -12.87 -11.70
N PHE A 231 -3.24 -12.47 -12.81
CA PHE A 231 -1.81 -12.08 -12.87
C PHE A 231 -1.62 -10.59 -13.11
N ILE A 232 -2.47 -9.95 -13.91
CA ILE A 232 -2.36 -8.53 -14.26
C ILE A 232 -3.70 -7.85 -13.95
N GLY A 233 -3.63 -6.72 -13.27
CA GLY A 233 -4.81 -5.94 -12.87
C GLY A 233 -4.47 -4.90 -11.80
N PRO A 234 -5.35 -3.92 -11.56
CA PRO A 234 -5.10 -2.82 -10.63
C PRO A 234 -4.90 -3.26 -9.16
N ASP A 235 -5.36 -4.46 -8.81
CA ASP A 235 -5.44 -5.00 -7.46
C ASP A 235 -4.71 -6.33 -7.26
N VAL A 236 -3.79 -6.64 -8.18
CA VAL A 236 -2.82 -7.73 -8.09
C VAL A 236 -1.42 -7.18 -8.40
N SER A 237 -0.38 -7.85 -7.92
CA SER A 237 0.99 -7.58 -8.32
C SER A 237 1.44 -8.62 -9.32
N THR A 238 1.88 -8.22 -10.51
CA THR A 238 2.34 -9.18 -11.54
C THR A 238 3.50 -10.02 -11.02
N PRO A 239 3.42 -11.37 -11.06
CA PRO A 239 4.54 -12.23 -10.72
C PRO A 239 5.61 -12.17 -11.82
N ASP A 240 6.88 -12.25 -11.44
CA ASP A 240 8.00 -12.28 -12.39
C ASP A 240 8.00 -13.54 -13.27
N ARG A 241 7.49 -14.64 -12.70
CA ARG A 241 7.32 -15.91 -13.40
C ARG A 241 6.28 -16.80 -12.75
N VAL A 242 5.65 -17.63 -13.58
CA VAL A 242 4.59 -18.57 -13.20
C VAL A 242 4.91 -19.94 -13.77
N TYR A 243 4.81 -20.96 -12.92
CA TYR A 243 4.89 -22.36 -13.31
C TYR A 243 3.51 -23.00 -13.19
N PHE A 244 3.11 -23.69 -14.25
CA PHE A 244 2.04 -24.69 -14.23
C PHE A 244 2.72 -26.05 -14.25
N SER A 245 2.44 -26.91 -13.26
CA SER A 245 3.15 -28.18 -13.09
C SER A 245 2.33 -29.16 -12.25
N ASP A 246 2.87 -30.35 -12.00
CA ASP A 246 2.30 -31.27 -11.03
C ASP A 246 2.53 -30.78 -9.59
N TRP A 247 1.52 -30.92 -8.73
CA TRP A 247 1.62 -30.54 -7.32
C TRP A 247 2.73 -31.29 -6.59
N GLY A 248 2.93 -32.58 -6.89
CA GLY A 248 3.92 -33.41 -6.21
C GLY A 248 5.34 -32.82 -6.31
N SER A 249 5.76 -32.47 -7.52
CA SER A 249 7.04 -31.81 -7.77
C SER A 249 7.11 -30.44 -7.06
N LEU A 250 6.03 -29.65 -7.10
CA LEU A 250 5.97 -28.35 -6.42
C LEU A 250 5.95 -28.45 -4.89
N ALA A 251 5.43 -29.52 -4.33
CA ALA A 251 5.35 -29.78 -2.89
C ALA A 251 6.71 -30.20 -2.31
N ASP A 252 7.51 -30.93 -3.08
CA ASP A 252 8.82 -31.44 -2.65
C ASP A 252 9.90 -30.36 -2.54
N GLY A 253 9.71 -29.22 -3.21
CA GLY A 253 10.65 -28.12 -3.26
C GLY A 253 10.13 -26.86 -2.59
N VAL A 254 10.75 -26.41 -1.48
CA VAL A 254 10.37 -25.15 -0.79
C VAL A 254 10.39 -23.96 -1.75
N TRP A 255 11.38 -23.89 -2.64
CA TRP A 255 11.50 -22.78 -3.59
C TRP A 255 11.90 -23.24 -4.98
N ASP A 256 12.95 -24.06 -5.06
CA ASP A 256 13.33 -24.72 -6.31
C ASP A 256 12.76 -26.13 -6.30
N PHE A 257 12.34 -26.61 -7.47
CA PHE A 257 11.75 -27.91 -7.65
C PHE A 257 12.21 -28.54 -8.97
N ASP A 258 11.92 -29.83 -9.14
CA ASP A 258 12.29 -30.58 -10.35
C ASP A 258 11.29 -30.33 -11.48
N PHE A 259 11.52 -29.25 -12.24
CA PHE A 259 10.70 -28.83 -13.37
C PHE A 259 11.16 -29.45 -14.68
N ASN A 260 10.24 -30.12 -15.41
CA ASN A 260 10.55 -30.84 -16.63
C ASN A 260 9.60 -30.40 -17.77
N PRO A 261 9.95 -29.36 -18.55
CA PRO A 261 9.08 -28.80 -19.58
C PRO A 261 8.44 -29.86 -20.48
N GLY A 262 7.11 -29.81 -20.62
CA GLY A 262 6.34 -30.75 -21.44
C GLY A 262 6.02 -32.09 -20.77
N GLN A 263 6.42 -32.31 -19.51
CA GLN A 263 5.93 -33.44 -18.71
C GLN A 263 4.45 -33.22 -18.38
N ASP A 264 3.61 -34.24 -18.54
CA ASP A 264 2.21 -34.18 -18.10
C ASP A 264 2.11 -34.03 -16.57
N PHE A 265 1.00 -33.48 -16.07
CA PHE A 265 0.74 -33.28 -14.63
C PHE A 265 0.51 -34.58 -13.82
N MET A 266 0.99 -35.73 -14.32
CA MET A 266 0.96 -36.98 -13.58
C MET A 266 1.97 -36.91 -12.43
N ARG A 267 1.50 -37.20 -11.21
CA ARG A 267 2.37 -37.29 -10.03
C ARG A 267 3.48 -38.33 -10.23
N LYS A 268 4.72 -37.95 -9.95
CA LYS A 268 5.88 -38.86 -10.02
C LYS A 268 5.71 -40.05 -9.08
N GLY A 269 5.55 -41.23 -9.65
CA GLY A 269 5.39 -42.49 -8.90
C GLY A 269 3.93 -42.89 -8.62
N GLU A 270 2.95 -42.11 -9.08
CA GLU A 270 1.51 -42.36 -8.93
C GLU A 270 0.81 -42.35 -10.31
N TYR A 271 -0.51 -42.59 -10.33
CA TYR A 271 -1.32 -42.66 -11.57
C TYR A 271 -2.41 -41.58 -11.63
N GLU A 272 -2.34 -40.57 -10.76
CA GLU A 272 -3.32 -39.48 -10.67
C GLU A 272 -2.72 -38.19 -11.24
N ILE A 273 -3.56 -37.44 -11.95
CA ILE A 273 -3.23 -36.10 -12.43
C ILE A 273 -3.48 -35.14 -11.27
N ASP A 274 -2.51 -34.30 -10.96
CA ASP A 274 -2.59 -33.37 -9.84
C ASP A 274 -1.93 -32.05 -10.22
N SER A 275 -2.75 -31.07 -10.56
CA SER A 275 -2.33 -29.81 -11.16
C SER A 275 -2.14 -28.73 -10.12
N ALA A 276 -1.04 -27.99 -10.22
CA ALA A 276 -0.76 -26.87 -9.34
C ALA A 276 -0.06 -25.72 -10.08
N ILE A 277 -0.19 -24.55 -9.48
CA ILE A 277 0.40 -23.31 -9.98
C ILE A 277 1.36 -22.73 -8.92
N ALA A 278 2.51 -22.25 -9.36
CA ALA A 278 3.44 -21.51 -8.51
C ALA A 278 3.82 -20.16 -9.13
N MET A 279 3.45 -19.09 -8.44
CA MET A 279 3.73 -17.70 -8.80
C MET A 279 4.92 -17.22 -7.98
N TYR A 280 5.89 -16.58 -8.64
CA TYR A 280 7.12 -16.09 -8.01
C TYR A 280 7.27 -14.58 -8.18
N TRP A 281 7.63 -13.94 -7.08
CA TRP A 281 8.24 -12.62 -7.04
C TRP A 281 9.70 -12.79 -6.62
N VAL A 282 10.63 -12.46 -7.50
CA VAL A 282 12.07 -12.70 -7.30
C VAL A 282 12.62 -11.83 -6.18
N PRO A 283 13.70 -12.24 -5.49
CA PRO A 283 14.20 -11.48 -4.35
C PRO A 283 14.67 -10.07 -4.71
N GLU A 284 14.06 -9.07 -4.08
CA GLU A 284 14.41 -7.65 -4.16
C GLU A 284 14.97 -7.15 -2.82
N ILE A 285 15.70 -6.03 -2.86
CA ILE A 285 16.18 -5.38 -1.63
C ILE A 285 15.01 -4.65 -0.98
N ILE A 286 14.82 -4.87 0.32
CA ILE A 286 13.88 -4.14 1.18
C ILE A 286 14.71 -3.38 2.22
N GLU A 287 14.64 -2.05 2.18
CA GLU A 287 15.37 -1.18 3.10
C GLU A 287 14.81 -1.23 4.54
N PRO A 288 15.58 -0.82 5.56
CA PRO A 288 15.07 -0.70 6.93
C PRO A 288 13.79 0.15 7.02
N GLY A 289 12.73 -0.41 7.59
CA GLY A 289 11.42 0.21 7.71
C GLY A 289 10.54 0.12 6.44
N GLU A 290 11.06 -0.40 5.33
CA GLU A 290 10.31 -0.55 4.09
C GLU A 290 9.39 -1.78 4.12
N THR A 291 8.28 -1.71 3.38
CA THR A 291 7.34 -2.79 3.20
C THR A 291 7.13 -3.08 1.72
N LYS A 292 7.18 -4.35 1.33
CA LYS A 292 6.82 -4.80 -0.01
C LYS A 292 5.52 -5.60 0.04
N THR A 293 4.59 -5.32 -0.88
CA THR A 293 3.29 -6.00 -0.95
C THR A 293 3.20 -6.85 -2.21
N TYR A 294 2.77 -8.10 -2.05
CA TYR A 294 2.50 -9.05 -3.13
C TYR A 294 1.05 -9.49 -3.05
N ILE A 295 0.33 -9.46 -4.17
CA ILE A 295 -1.11 -9.75 -4.23
C ILE A 295 -1.42 -10.62 -5.45
N THR A 296 -2.19 -11.67 -5.25
CA THR A 296 -2.87 -12.41 -6.32
C THR A 296 -4.32 -12.68 -5.93
N LYS A 297 -5.14 -13.18 -6.86
CA LYS A 297 -6.51 -13.59 -6.60
C LYS A 297 -6.75 -14.99 -7.11
N TYR A 298 -7.61 -15.72 -6.41
CA TYR A 298 -8.10 -17.02 -6.85
C TYR A 298 -9.54 -17.26 -6.39
N GLY A 299 -10.40 -17.74 -7.28
CA GLY A 299 -11.81 -17.96 -7.00
C GLY A 299 -12.60 -18.38 -8.22
N LEU A 300 -13.87 -17.97 -8.31
CA LEU A 300 -14.74 -18.30 -9.43
C LEU A 300 -14.43 -17.45 -10.68
N GLY A 301 -14.50 -18.09 -11.84
CA GLY A 301 -14.32 -17.48 -13.16
C GLY A 301 -15.64 -17.30 -13.92
N GLY A 302 -15.83 -16.14 -14.52
CA GLY A 302 -17.03 -15.81 -15.31
C GLY A 302 -16.89 -16.19 -16.77
N ILE A 303 -17.62 -17.21 -17.21
CA ILE A 303 -17.76 -17.59 -18.62
C ILE A 303 -19.24 -17.63 -18.97
N THR A 304 -19.64 -16.89 -20.01
CA THR A 304 -20.99 -16.98 -20.58
C THR A 304 -20.97 -18.04 -21.67
N ILE A 305 -21.74 -19.11 -21.50
CA ILE A 305 -21.77 -20.24 -22.42
C ILE A 305 -23.13 -20.34 -23.07
N VAL A 306 -23.15 -20.44 -24.39
CA VAL A 306 -24.34 -20.81 -25.15
C VAL A 306 -24.08 -22.17 -25.79
N PRO A 307 -24.78 -23.22 -25.35
CA PRO A 307 -24.60 -24.57 -25.88
C PRO A 307 -25.15 -24.66 -27.31
N GLY A 308 -24.55 -25.54 -28.10
CA GLY A 308 -24.91 -25.80 -29.49
C GLY A 308 -24.01 -26.87 -30.08
N ILE A 309 -24.20 -27.21 -31.37
CA ILE A 309 -23.28 -28.10 -32.11
C ILE A 309 -21.86 -27.51 -32.07
N LEU A 310 -21.76 -26.20 -32.29
CA LEU A 310 -20.59 -25.40 -31.96
C LEU A 310 -20.89 -24.66 -30.66
N SER A 311 -20.48 -25.25 -29.53
CA SER A 311 -20.67 -24.64 -28.22
C SER A 311 -19.69 -23.50 -28.05
N LEU A 312 -20.19 -22.32 -27.70
CA LEU A 312 -19.41 -21.10 -27.57
C LEU A 312 -19.45 -20.60 -26.13
N GLY A 313 -18.28 -20.54 -25.49
CA GLY A 313 -18.05 -19.87 -24.21
C GLY A 313 -17.25 -18.59 -24.41
N VAL A 314 -17.64 -17.49 -23.78
CA VAL A 314 -16.90 -16.23 -23.86
C VAL A 314 -16.66 -15.67 -22.46
N THR A 315 -15.46 -15.17 -22.23
CA THR A 315 -15.05 -14.48 -21.01
C THR A 315 -14.33 -13.19 -21.35
N SER A 316 -14.49 -12.22 -20.47
CA SER A 316 -13.80 -10.93 -20.47
C SER A 316 -13.94 -10.34 -19.07
N PRO A 317 -13.10 -9.36 -18.70
CA PRO A 317 -13.36 -8.57 -17.51
C PRO A 317 -14.79 -8.01 -17.51
N ALA A 318 -15.43 -8.03 -16.34
CA ALA A 318 -16.75 -7.43 -16.10
C ALA A 318 -16.62 -5.91 -15.89
N GLU A 319 -15.54 -5.49 -15.23
CA GLU A 319 -15.16 -4.10 -14.99
C GLU A 319 -13.73 -3.88 -15.50
N VAL A 320 -13.46 -2.76 -16.17
CA VAL A 320 -12.13 -2.40 -16.70
C VAL A 320 -11.80 -0.95 -16.37
N THR A 321 -10.58 -0.75 -15.87
CA THR A 321 -9.95 0.58 -15.85
C THR A 321 -8.90 0.63 -16.95
N LEU A 322 -9.10 1.54 -17.91
CA LEU A 322 -8.12 1.83 -18.95
C LEU A 322 -7.37 3.11 -18.57
N ASP A 323 -6.05 3.02 -18.51
CA ASP A 323 -5.16 4.14 -18.21
C ASP A 323 -3.89 4.06 -19.06
N ASP A 324 -2.85 4.83 -18.71
CA ASP A 324 -1.58 4.82 -19.44
C ASP A 324 -0.80 3.51 -19.30
N ASN A 325 -1.00 2.77 -18.21
CA ASN A 325 -0.38 1.48 -17.92
C ASN A 325 -1.18 0.30 -18.48
N ASN A 326 -2.51 0.44 -18.61
CA ASN A 326 -3.39 -0.59 -19.13
C ASN A 326 -4.26 -0.08 -20.29
N GLN A 327 -3.87 -0.41 -21.52
CA GLN A 327 -4.45 0.17 -22.74
C GLN A 327 -5.48 -0.73 -23.43
N THR A 328 -5.54 -2.00 -23.05
CA THR A 328 -6.40 -3.02 -23.66
C THR A 328 -6.94 -3.95 -22.59
N PHE A 329 -8.01 -4.66 -22.91
CA PHE A 329 -8.47 -5.79 -22.10
C PHE A 329 -8.75 -7.02 -22.99
N PRO A 330 -8.55 -8.24 -22.48
CA PRO A 330 -8.75 -9.45 -23.26
C PRO A 330 -10.23 -9.86 -23.31
N VAL A 331 -10.65 -10.34 -24.48
CA VAL A 331 -11.86 -11.12 -24.71
C VAL A 331 -11.42 -12.49 -25.21
N VAL A 332 -11.73 -13.54 -24.45
CA VAL A 332 -11.36 -14.92 -24.78
C VAL A 332 -12.62 -15.71 -25.13
N ALA A 333 -12.59 -16.38 -26.28
CA ALA A 333 -13.63 -17.30 -26.72
C ALA A 333 -13.12 -18.74 -26.74
N TYR A 334 -13.90 -19.62 -26.14
CA TYR A 334 -13.73 -21.07 -26.13
C TYR A 334 -14.78 -21.70 -27.03
N LEU A 335 -14.34 -22.50 -27.99
CA LEU A 335 -15.19 -23.15 -28.97
C LEU A 335 -15.00 -24.66 -28.90
N GLU A 336 -16.10 -25.41 -28.83
CA GLU A 336 -16.09 -26.86 -28.85
C GLU A 336 -17.08 -27.39 -29.90
N ASN A 337 -16.62 -28.29 -30.77
CA ASN A 337 -17.51 -29.07 -31.62
C ASN A 337 -18.08 -30.25 -30.82
N THR A 338 -19.33 -30.12 -30.36
CA THR A 338 -20.01 -31.13 -29.54
C THR A 338 -20.69 -32.22 -30.37
N SER A 339 -20.64 -32.13 -31.70
CA SER A 339 -21.27 -33.10 -32.60
C SER A 339 -20.36 -34.27 -32.97
N GLU A 340 -20.97 -35.35 -33.45
CA GLU A 340 -20.29 -36.54 -33.98
C GLU A 340 -19.75 -36.36 -35.41
N ILE A 341 -19.87 -35.16 -36.00
CA ILE A 341 -19.43 -34.86 -37.37
C ILE A 341 -18.47 -33.68 -37.40
N ASN A 342 -17.67 -33.57 -38.46
CA ASN A 342 -16.80 -32.42 -38.66
C ASN A 342 -17.63 -31.18 -38.96
N ALA A 343 -17.42 -30.11 -38.19
CA ALA A 343 -17.91 -28.78 -38.52
C ALA A 343 -17.00 -28.19 -39.61
N ARG A 344 -17.57 -27.73 -40.72
CA ARG A 344 -16.80 -27.31 -41.91
C ARG A 344 -16.67 -25.80 -42.02
N ASN A 345 -15.48 -25.34 -42.42
CA ASN A 345 -15.16 -23.93 -42.64
C ASN A 345 -15.61 -23.04 -41.47
N VAL A 346 -15.31 -23.47 -40.24
CA VAL A 346 -15.64 -22.74 -39.03
C VAL A 346 -14.96 -21.39 -39.04
N SER A 347 -15.73 -20.34 -38.77
CA SER A 347 -15.23 -18.97 -38.63
C SER A 347 -15.82 -18.34 -37.38
N ILE A 348 -15.02 -17.51 -36.71
CA ILE A 348 -15.41 -16.79 -35.50
C ILE A 348 -15.15 -15.31 -35.70
N LYS A 349 -16.04 -14.45 -35.21
CA LYS A 349 -15.87 -12.99 -35.25
C LYS A 349 -16.33 -12.33 -33.96
N ILE A 350 -15.73 -11.19 -33.66
CA ILE A 350 -16.16 -10.26 -32.61
C ILE A 350 -16.75 -9.01 -33.25
N GLU A 351 -17.95 -8.63 -32.81
CA GLU A 351 -18.62 -7.38 -33.16
C GLU A 351 -18.49 -6.41 -31.97
N LEU A 352 -17.84 -5.28 -32.22
CA LEU A 352 -17.57 -4.22 -31.24
C LEU A 352 -18.40 -2.97 -31.57
N PRO A 353 -18.84 -2.20 -30.56
CA PRO A 353 -19.51 -0.93 -30.79
C PRO A 353 -18.55 0.15 -31.30
N ASP A 354 -19.11 1.23 -31.86
CA ASP A 354 -18.34 2.39 -32.35
C ASP A 354 -17.40 2.92 -31.25
N GLY A 355 -16.16 3.24 -31.65
CA GLY A 355 -15.12 3.72 -30.74
C GLY A 355 -14.24 2.63 -30.15
N PHE A 356 -14.51 1.35 -30.41
CA PHE A 356 -13.66 0.24 -29.98
C PHE A 356 -13.09 -0.56 -31.15
N SER A 357 -11.92 -1.15 -30.94
CA SER A 357 -11.25 -1.95 -31.96
C SER A 357 -10.46 -3.10 -31.36
N ALA A 358 -10.23 -4.13 -32.16
CA ALA A 358 -9.30 -5.23 -31.88
C ALA A 358 -8.41 -5.46 -33.10
N ASP A 359 -7.34 -6.22 -32.90
CA ASP A 359 -6.35 -6.58 -33.92
C ASP A 359 -6.98 -7.21 -35.19
N GLN A 360 -7.74 -8.30 -35.02
CA GLN A 360 -8.38 -9.03 -36.11
C GLN A 360 -9.79 -9.46 -35.71
N LEU A 361 -10.80 -8.73 -36.19
CA LEU A 361 -12.21 -8.93 -35.83
C LEU A 361 -12.79 -10.29 -36.25
N SER A 362 -12.20 -10.98 -37.22
CA SER A 362 -12.68 -12.30 -37.66
C SER A 362 -11.54 -13.23 -38.00
N ARG A 363 -11.65 -14.48 -37.57
CA ARG A 363 -10.68 -15.55 -37.78
C ARG A 363 -11.37 -16.77 -38.40
N ASN A 364 -10.71 -17.37 -39.38
CA ASN A 364 -11.14 -18.65 -39.97
C ASN A 364 -10.34 -19.78 -39.30
N LEU A 365 -11.05 -20.75 -38.74
CA LEU A 365 -10.49 -21.89 -38.01
C LEU A 365 -10.41 -23.16 -38.88
N GLY A 366 -10.95 -23.13 -40.09
CA GLY A 366 -11.03 -24.30 -40.97
C GLY A 366 -12.05 -25.32 -40.47
N ASP A 367 -11.81 -26.59 -40.76
CA ASP A 367 -12.68 -27.67 -40.29
C ASP A 367 -12.33 -28.04 -38.85
N MET A 368 -13.35 -28.28 -38.01
CA MET A 368 -13.19 -28.77 -36.64
C MET A 368 -13.73 -30.19 -36.52
N GLU A 369 -12.87 -31.12 -36.11
CA GLU A 369 -13.24 -32.51 -35.84
C GLU A 369 -14.22 -32.63 -34.65
N PRO A 370 -14.97 -33.74 -34.53
CA PRO A 370 -15.76 -34.07 -33.33
C PRO A 370 -14.93 -33.96 -32.05
N GLY A 371 -15.45 -33.26 -31.04
CA GLY A 371 -14.75 -32.98 -29.78
C GLY A 371 -13.57 -32.00 -29.91
N GLY A 372 -13.35 -31.42 -31.09
CA GLY A 372 -12.31 -30.42 -31.31
C GLY A 372 -12.57 -29.15 -30.51
N ILE A 373 -11.53 -28.65 -29.85
CA ILE A 373 -11.56 -27.42 -29.05
C ILE A 373 -10.62 -26.39 -29.66
N SER A 374 -11.09 -25.15 -29.76
CA SER A 374 -10.29 -23.99 -30.17
C SER A 374 -10.46 -22.86 -29.16
N GLN A 375 -9.40 -22.08 -28.95
CA GLN A 375 -9.40 -20.91 -28.08
C GLN A 375 -8.87 -19.71 -28.87
N ILE A 376 -9.55 -18.57 -28.76
CA ILE A 376 -9.25 -17.35 -29.51
C ILE A 376 -9.27 -16.17 -28.55
N THR A 377 -8.30 -15.29 -28.67
CA THR A 377 -8.22 -14.08 -27.83
C THR A 377 -8.14 -12.82 -28.68
N TRP A 378 -8.94 -11.82 -28.30
CA TRP A 378 -8.88 -10.46 -28.83
C TRP A 378 -8.48 -9.49 -27.72
N ASN A 379 -7.53 -8.60 -28.02
CA ASN A 379 -7.22 -7.46 -27.16
C ASN A 379 -8.02 -6.24 -27.62
N VAL A 380 -9.07 -5.90 -26.87
CA VAL A 380 -9.96 -4.79 -27.20
C VAL A 380 -9.38 -3.50 -26.66
N SER A 381 -9.37 -2.47 -27.50
CA SER A 381 -8.88 -1.11 -27.20
C SER A 381 -9.97 -0.07 -27.46
N ALA A 382 -9.90 1.04 -26.74
CA ALA A 382 -10.74 2.20 -26.99
C ALA A 382 -10.01 3.25 -27.84
N SER A 383 -10.73 3.86 -28.78
CA SER A 383 -10.19 4.90 -29.68
C SER A 383 -9.94 6.22 -28.95
N ASN A 384 -10.70 6.50 -27.89
CA ASN A 384 -10.52 7.65 -27.02
C ASN A 384 -10.73 7.24 -25.54
N ARG A 385 -9.64 7.19 -24.78
CA ARG A 385 -9.63 6.78 -23.36
C ARG A 385 -10.14 7.88 -22.42
N ASP A 386 -10.08 9.15 -22.82
CA ASP A 386 -10.50 10.28 -21.99
C ASP A 386 -12.02 10.47 -21.96
N ASN A 387 -12.75 9.73 -22.80
CA ASN A 387 -14.20 9.82 -22.92
C ASN A 387 -14.79 8.45 -23.25
N LEU A 388 -14.64 7.51 -22.32
CA LEU A 388 -15.25 6.20 -22.38
C LEU A 388 -16.75 6.28 -22.00
N PRO A 389 -17.61 5.46 -22.61
CA PRO A 389 -18.96 5.26 -22.10
C PRO A 389 -18.90 4.56 -20.72
N GLU A 390 -19.95 4.65 -19.91
CA GLU A 390 -20.04 3.90 -18.64
C GLU A 390 -19.89 2.39 -18.85
N ASN A 391 -20.33 1.87 -20.01
CA ASN A 391 -20.23 0.47 -20.36
C ASN A 391 -20.31 0.27 -21.87
N MET A 392 -19.86 -0.90 -22.32
CA MET A 392 -20.05 -1.39 -23.68
C MET A 392 -20.71 -2.77 -23.68
N THR A 393 -21.35 -3.12 -24.79
CA THR A 393 -21.79 -4.49 -25.09
C THR A 393 -21.14 -4.93 -26.38
N TYR A 394 -20.56 -6.11 -26.39
CA TYR A 394 -19.97 -6.74 -27.59
C TYR A 394 -20.57 -8.14 -27.80
N ARG A 395 -20.38 -8.67 -29.00
CA ARG A 395 -20.90 -9.98 -29.39
C ARG A 395 -19.82 -10.80 -30.07
N VAL A 396 -19.71 -12.07 -29.71
CA VAL A 396 -18.89 -13.05 -30.42
C VAL A 396 -19.82 -14.01 -31.14
N ILE A 397 -19.56 -14.24 -32.42
CA ILE A 397 -20.39 -15.07 -33.29
C ILE A 397 -19.50 -16.13 -33.92
N VAL A 398 -19.96 -17.38 -33.93
CA VAL A 398 -19.35 -18.49 -34.63
C VAL A 398 -20.31 -19.04 -35.69
N ASP A 399 -19.78 -19.26 -36.90
CA ASP A 399 -20.49 -19.76 -38.06
C ASP A 399 -19.73 -20.95 -38.67
N ALA A 400 -20.45 -21.89 -39.28
CA ALA A 400 -19.88 -22.98 -40.07
C ALA A 400 -20.88 -23.43 -41.15
N ASP A 401 -20.39 -24.06 -42.23
CA ASP A 401 -21.20 -24.33 -43.43
C ASP A 401 -22.31 -25.36 -43.23
N ASN A 402 -22.13 -26.28 -42.29
CA ASN A 402 -22.98 -27.46 -42.10
C ASN A 402 -23.63 -27.57 -40.72
N THR A 403 -23.62 -26.48 -39.94
CA THR A 403 -24.28 -26.38 -38.64
C THR A 403 -24.86 -24.98 -38.46
N ASP A 404 -25.84 -24.85 -37.58
CA ASP A 404 -26.36 -23.56 -37.16
C ASP A 404 -25.26 -22.73 -36.47
N SER A 405 -25.37 -21.41 -36.62
CA SER A 405 -24.48 -20.45 -35.96
C SER A 405 -24.81 -20.30 -34.48
N ASN A 406 -23.84 -19.81 -33.73
CA ASN A 406 -23.98 -19.57 -32.30
C ASN A 406 -23.39 -18.21 -31.94
N GLU A 407 -23.92 -17.56 -30.91
CA GLU A 407 -23.47 -16.24 -30.49
C GLU A 407 -23.54 -16.06 -28.98
N VAL A 408 -22.60 -15.27 -28.44
CA VAL A 408 -22.57 -14.85 -27.04
C VAL A 408 -22.43 -13.34 -26.98
N GLU A 409 -23.27 -12.71 -26.16
CA GLU A 409 -23.22 -11.28 -25.87
C GLU A 409 -22.73 -11.07 -24.44
N ARG A 410 -21.80 -10.12 -24.24
CA ARG A 410 -21.31 -9.72 -22.92
C ARG A 410 -21.21 -8.21 -22.81
N ARG A 411 -21.35 -7.74 -21.57
CA ARG A 411 -21.22 -6.33 -21.17
C ARG A 411 -19.92 -6.14 -20.39
N VAL A 412 -19.27 -5.01 -20.61
CA VAL A 412 -18.09 -4.56 -19.86
C VAL A 412 -18.38 -3.17 -19.33
N GLU A 413 -18.18 -2.96 -18.03
CA GLU A 413 -18.27 -1.66 -17.36
C GLU A 413 -16.91 -0.98 -17.34
N PHE A 414 -16.87 0.32 -17.60
CA PHE A 414 -15.64 1.11 -17.53
C PHE A 414 -15.64 1.94 -16.25
N LEU A 415 -14.57 1.80 -15.48
CA LEU A 415 -14.37 2.56 -14.25
C LEU A 415 -13.17 3.49 -14.40
N GLY A 416 -13.32 4.72 -13.93
CA GLY A 416 -12.23 5.69 -13.85
C GLY A 416 -11.09 5.24 -12.92
N PRO A 417 -9.85 5.74 -13.14
CA PRO A 417 -8.70 5.43 -12.29
C PRO A 417 -8.85 6.05 -10.88
N PRO A 418 -7.99 5.66 -9.92
CA PRO A 418 -7.95 6.31 -8.61
C PRO A 418 -7.46 7.76 -8.72
N GLU A 419 -8.16 8.69 -8.08
CA GLU A 419 -7.84 10.11 -8.06
C GLU A 419 -7.55 10.58 -6.64
N LEU A 420 -6.27 10.77 -6.31
CA LEU A 420 -5.88 11.18 -4.97
C LEU A 420 -5.84 12.69 -4.80
N ASN A 421 -6.43 13.20 -3.73
CA ASN A 421 -6.22 14.57 -3.25
C ASN A 421 -5.69 14.50 -1.83
N ALA A 422 -4.90 15.48 -1.42
CA ALA A 422 -4.40 15.52 -0.05
C ALA A 422 -4.25 16.95 0.44
N ASP A 423 -4.53 17.14 1.72
CA ASP A 423 -4.34 18.40 2.43
C ASP A 423 -3.32 18.17 3.55
N ILE A 424 -2.28 19.01 3.64
CA ILE A 424 -1.24 18.90 4.66
C ILE A 424 -1.38 20.07 5.66
N THR A 425 -1.51 19.75 6.94
CA THR A 425 -1.77 20.74 8.00
C THR A 425 -0.90 20.52 9.24
N LEU A 426 -0.69 21.57 10.03
CA LEU A 426 -0.10 21.48 11.37
C LEU A 426 -1.16 20.99 12.36
N MET A 427 -0.79 20.03 13.20
CA MET A 427 -1.68 19.53 14.25
C MET A 427 -1.67 20.40 15.51
N GLU A 428 -0.59 21.14 15.72
CA GLU A 428 -0.44 22.08 16.83
C GLU A 428 -0.24 23.52 16.33
N ASP A 429 -0.62 24.47 17.18
CA ASP A 429 -0.25 25.88 17.00
C ASP A 429 1.22 26.05 17.38
N VAL A 430 2.10 26.05 16.38
CA VAL A 430 3.54 26.30 16.56
C VAL A 430 3.73 27.80 16.77
N GLN A 431 4.43 28.19 17.83
CA GLN A 431 4.67 29.58 18.19
C GLN A 431 6.18 29.89 18.27
N SER A 432 6.52 31.18 18.15
CA SER A 432 7.89 31.67 18.36
C SER A 432 8.08 32.09 19.82
N VAL A 433 8.73 31.23 20.61
CA VAL A 433 9.02 31.45 22.03
C VAL A 433 10.52 31.55 22.22
N ASP A 434 11.01 32.64 22.82
CA ASP A 434 12.44 32.90 23.06
C ASP A 434 13.35 32.68 21.84
N GLY A 435 12.84 33.01 20.65
CA GLY A 435 13.57 32.86 19.39
C GLY A 435 13.67 31.42 18.90
N ARG A 436 12.79 30.53 19.36
CA ARG A 436 12.67 29.14 18.92
C ARG A 436 11.22 28.81 18.60
N LEU A 437 11.03 27.80 17.76
CA LEU A 437 9.70 27.24 17.55
C LEU A 437 9.33 26.33 18.73
N GLU A 438 8.15 26.52 19.30
CA GLU A 438 7.58 25.68 20.35
C GLU A 438 6.12 25.31 20.02
N PRO A 439 5.74 24.02 20.07
CA PRO A 439 6.61 22.86 20.33
C PRO A 439 7.56 22.56 19.16
N ASN A 440 8.72 22.00 19.47
CA ASN A 440 9.66 21.43 18.50
C ASN A 440 10.31 20.18 19.13
N PRO A 441 9.99 18.96 18.66
CA PRO A 441 9.25 18.64 17.44
C PRO A 441 7.74 18.97 17.52
N PHE A 442 7.13 19.19 16.36
CA PHE A 442 5.69 19.36 16.16
C PHE A 442 5.17 18.29 15.19
N ARG A 443 3.84 18.12 15.10
CA ARG A 443 3.21 17.15 14.22
C ARG A 443 2.53 17.83 13.04
N ILE A 444 2.68 17.19 11.88
CA ILE A 444 1.88 17.49 10.70
C ILE A 444 0.95 16.31 10.42
N GLN A 445 -0.19 16.61 9.81
CA GLN A 445 -1.15 15.63 9.31
C GLN A 445 -1.36 15.84 7.82
N ALA A 446 -1.27 14.76 7.04
CA ALA A 446 -1.83 14.70 5.70
C ALA A 446 -3.16 13.95 5.75
N GLU A 447 -4.25 14.61 5.36
CA GLU A 447 -5.52 13.94 5.02
C GLU A 447 -5.46 13.58 3.54
N ILE A 448 -5.44 12.30 3.21
CA ILE A 448 -5.46 11.80 1.82
C ILE A 448 -6.86 11.27 1.52
N ASN A 449 -7.41 11.65 0.39
CA ASN A 449 -8.71 11.23 -0.11
C ASN A 449 -8.58 10.62 -1.51
N ASN A 450 -9.19 9.46 -1.74
CA ASN A 450 -9.37 8.93 -3.09
C ASN A 450 -10.77 9.28 -3.61
N SER A 451 -10.87 10.28 -4.50
CA SER A 451 -12.11 10.68 -5.17
C SER A 451 -12.35 9.97 -6.50
N GLY A 452 -11.46 9.05 -6.90
CA GLY A 452 -11.61 8.28 -8.13
C GLY A 452 -12.65 7.18 -8.00
N GLU A 453 -12.98 6.54 -9.11
CA GLU A 453 -14.01 5.48 -9.14
C GLU A 453 -13.48 4.11 -8.67
N THR A 454 -12.16 3.93 -8.69
CA THR A 454 -11.50 2.69 -8.26
C THR A 454 -10.60 2.89 -7.04
N SER A 455 -10.37 1.79 -6.32
CA SER A 455 -9.51 1.75 -5.15
C SER A 455 -8.04 1.69 -5.56
N LEU A 456 -7.16 2.33 -4.79
CA LEU A 456 -5.72 2.22 -4.96
C LEU A 456 -5.15 1.19 -3.98
N TYR A 457 -4.35 0.26 -4.49
CA TYR A 457 -3.76 -0.84 -3.71
C TYR A 457 -2.26 -0.64 -3.50
N GLY A 458 -1.72 -1.23 -2.43
CA GLY A 458 -0.29 -1.13 -2.08
C GLY A 458 0.16 0.30 -1.78
N VAL A 459 -0.72 1.11 -1.20
CA VAL A 459 -0.51 2.54 -0.98
C VAL A 459 0.62 2.78 0.02
N GLU A 460 1.55 3.64 -0.37
CA GLU A 460 2.62 4.17 0.47
C GLU A 460 2.64 5.69 0.38
N ALA A 461 2.80 6.35 1.52
CA ALA A 461 2.89 7.79 1.63
C ALA A 461 4.27 8.18 2.17
N GLU A 462 5.00 8.99 1.41
CA GLU A 462 6.31 9.52 1.78
C GLU A 462 6.23 11.03 1.92
N LEU A 463 6.56 11.51 3.12
CA LEU A 463 6.71 12.94 3.37
C LEU A 463 8.12 13.41 3.01
N ILE A 464 8.21 14.30 2.02
CA ILE A 464 9.44 14.93 1.56
C ILE A 464 9.53 16.32 2.19
N LEU A 465 10.56 16.49 3.02
CA LEU A 465 10.78 17.73 3.78
C LEU A 465 11.73 18.69 3.06
N PRO A 466 11.47 20.01 3.11
CA PRO A 466 12.40 21.00 2.61
C PRO A 466 13.64 21.11 3.52
N PRO A 467 14.74 21.71 3.03
CA PRO A 467 15.95 21.91 3.84
C PRO A 467 15.67 22.65 5.15
N GLY A 468 16.24 22.15 6.25
CA GLY A 468 16.07 22.72 7.58
C GLY A 468 14.99 22.05 8.43
N LEU A 469 14.20 21.14 7.84
CA LEU A 469 13.30 20.23 8.55
C LEU A 469 13.82 18.78 8.44
N VAL A 470 13.63 18.02 9.51
CA VAL A 470 13.94 16.58 9.57
C VAL A 470 12.82 15.85 10.30
N THR A 471 12.69 14.54 10.09
CA THR A 471 11.79 13.75 10.94
C THR A 471 12.35 13.72 12.36
N ALA A 472 11.45 13.73 13.35
CA ALA A 472 11.83 13.62 14.74
C ALA A 472 12.53 12.27 15.01
N SER A 473 13.21 12.15 16.15
CA SER A 473 13.89 10.91 16.53
C SER A 473 12.95 9.69 16.45
N ARG A 474 13.35 8.67 15.69
CA ARG A 474 12.61 7.41 15.42
C ARG A 474 11.36 7.55 14.54
N GLU A 475 11.04 8.74 14.01
CA GLU A 475 9.99 8.90 13.02
C GLU A 475 10.52 8.57 11.62
N ILE A 476 9.69 7.87 10.83
CA ILE A 476 9.99 7.48 9.45
C ILE A 476 9.19 8.36 8.48
N SER A 477 9.82 8.81 7.41
CA SER A 477 9.17 9.65 6.39
C SER A 477 8.19 8.87 5.52
N LYS A 478 8.49 7.60 5.23
CA LYS A 478 7.68 6.71 4.40
C LYS A 478 6.81 5.80 5.26
N LYS A 479 5.50 5.76 5.00
CA LYS A 479 4.49 4.99 5.74
C LYS A 479 3.64 4.16 4.79
N ASN A 480 3.47 2.87 5.09
CA ASN A 480 2.65 1.96 4.30
C ASN A 480 1.20 1.99 4.81
N ILE A 481 0.26 2.22 3.89
CA ILE A 481 -1.16 2.43 4.16
C ILE A 481 -2.01 1.22 3.75
N GLY A 482 -1.52 0.41 2.80
CA GLY A 482 -2.22 -0.77 2.33
C GLY A 482 -3.18 -0.44 1.19
N ILE A 483 -4.47 -0.31 1.47
CA ILE A 483 -5.50 -0.04 0.45
C ILE A 483 -6.16 1.29 0.78
N LEU A 484 -6.35 2.15 -0.22
CA LEU A 484 -7.16 3.35 -0.13
C LEU A 484 -8.37 3.21 -1.06
N ARG A 485 -9.51 2.86 -0.47
CA ARG A 485 -10.74 2.55 -1.18
C ARG A 485 -11.32 3.78 -1.86
N THR A 486 -12.19 3.55 -2.84
CA THR A 486 -12.99 4.60 -3.48
C THR A 486 -13.75 5.40 -2.42
N ASN A 487 -13.64 6.73 -2.45
CA ASN A 487 -14.21 7.68 -1.49
C ASN A 487 -13.71 7.53 -0.04
N GLU A 488 -12.63 6.78 0.21
CA GLU A 488 -12.01 6.67 1.52
C GLU A 488 -11.10 7.86 1.80
N LYS A 489 -11.11 8.29 3.06
CA LYS A 489 -10.21 9.29 3.60
C LYS A 489 -9.35 8.69 4.70
N ILE A 490 -8.05 8.98 4.67
CA ILE A 490 -7.13 8.54 5.70
C ILE A 490 -6.23 9.69 6.16
N ASN A 491 -5.98 9.72 7.46
CA ASN A 491 -5.10 10.68 8.10
C ASN A 491 -3.78 10.03 8.46
N ILE A 492 -2.68 10.64 8.00
CA ILE A 492 -1.32 10.18 8.27
C ILE A 492 -0.58 11.31 8.97
N ASN A 493 0.03 11.01 10.11
CA ASN A 493 0.70 12.00 10.92
C ASN A 493 2.21 11.75 10.92
N TRP A 494 3.01 12.81 10.91
CA TRP A 494 4.46 12.74 11.12
C TRP A 494 4.90 13.71 12.19
N ALA A 495 5.84 13.29 13.05
CA ALA A 495 6.56 14.19 13.95
C ALA A 495 7.80 14.79 13.26
N ILE A 496 7.86 16.11 13.17
CA ILE A 496 8.86 16.89 12.44
C ILE A 496 9.64 17.77 13.43
N GLU A 497 10.95 17.81 13.26
CA GLU A 497 11.85 18.69 14.00
C GLU A 497 12.38 19.79 13.07
N ALA A 498 12.18 21.04 13.50
CA ALA A 498 12.73 22.20 12.80
C ALA A 498 14.11 22.55 13.37
N LEU A 499 15.13 22.60 12.51
CA LEU A 499 16.49 22.89 12.93
C LEU A 499 16.75 24.41 12.96
N ARG A 500 16.60 25.07 11.81
CA ARG A 500 16.91 26.49 11.60
C ARG A 500 16.10 27.06 10.43
N VAL A 501 14.79 26.86 10.46
CA VAL A 501 13.91 27.27 9.37
C VAL A 501 12.60 27.81 9.94
N ASP A 502 12.03 28.77 9.24
CA ASP A 502 10.82 29.47 9.57
C ASP A 502 10.13 29.97 8.28
N GLY A 503 9.00 30.65 8.44
CA GLY A 503 8.23 31.19 7.33
C GLY A 503 7.47 30.13 6.55
N THR A 504 7.08 30.46 5.31
CA THR A 504 6.29 29.60 4.44
C THR A 504 7.20 28.62 3.69
N LEU A 505 6.97 27.33 3.89
CA LEU A 505 7.81 26.25 3.38
C LEU A 505 6.97 25.24 2.57
N PRO A 506 7.50 24.70 1.45
CA PRO A 506 6.81 23.69 0.67
C PRO A 506 7.02 22.31 1.31
N PHE A 507 5.93 21.67 1.70
CA PHE A 507 5.88 20.26 2.09
C PHE A 507 5.38 19.45 0.91
N ALA A 508 6.10 18.40 0.53
CA ALA A 508 5.69 17.52 -0.55
C ALA A 508 5.30 16.15 -0.01
N LEU A 509 4.11 15.69 -0.35
CA LEU A 509 3.62 14.34 -0.08
C LEU A 509 3.66 13.55 -1.37
N LYS A 510 4.52 12.53 -1.42
CA LYS A 510 4.55 11.56 -2.51
C LYS A 510 3.75 10.34 -2.10
N VAL A 511 2.71 10.03 -2.86
CA VAL A 511 1.91 8.81 -2.70
C VAL A 511 2.21 7.87 -3.85
N SER A 512 2.57 6.63 -3.56
CA SER A 512 2.75 5.55 -4.53
C SER A 512 1.79 4.40 -4.27
N GLY A 513 1.52 3.59 -5.29
CA GLY A 513 0.71 2.38 -5.19
C GLY A 513 1.20 1.29 -6.15
N LEU A 514 0.43 0.21 -6.25
CA LEU A 514 0.70 -0.87 -7.22
C LEU A 514 0.67 -0.35 -8.67
N ASN A 515 1.23 -1.15 -9.57
CA ASN A 515 1.26 -0.89 -11.02
C ASN A 515 1.85 0.47 -11.39
N ASN A 516 2.92 0.88 -10.70
CA ASN A 516 3.65 2.12 -10.92
C ASN A 516 2.82 3.41 -10.73
N TYR A 517 1.71 3.34 -10.00
CA TYR A 517 0.97 4.54 -9.62
C TYR A 517 1.83 5.44 -8.73
N GLN A 518 1.89 6.73 -9.07
CA GLN A 518 2.55 7.75 -8.26
C GLN A 518 1.89 9.11 -8.43
N LYS A 519 1.74 9.85 -7.33
CA LYS A 519 1.30 11.24 -7.32
C LYS A 519 2.07 12.02 -6.27
N THR A 520 2.55 13.20 -6.63
CA THR A 520 3.17 14.13 -5.68
C THR A 520 2.27 15.34 -5.51
N ILE A 521 1.95 15.65 -4.27
CA ILE A 521 1.12 16.78 -3.85
C ILE A 521 2.03 17.71 -3.05
N VAL A 522 1.98 19.01 -3.33
CA VAL A 522 2.84 20.00 -2.66
C VAL A 522 1.95 21.07 -2.05
N GLU A 523 2.09 21.27 -0.74
CA GLU A 523 1.37 22.27 0.03
C GLU A 523 2.34 23.20 0.75
N GLU A 524 1.95 24.46 0.91
CA GLU A 524 2.74 25.45 1.62
C GLU A 524 2.27 25.55 3.08
N ILE A 525 3.17 25.25 4.02
CA ILE A 525 2.91 25.39 5.46
C ILE A 525 3.69 26.58 5.98
N SER A 526 3.01 27.47 6.70
CA SER A 526 3.64 28.63 7.32
C SER A 526 3.99 28.36 8.78
N LEU A 527 5.29 28.39 9.07
CA LEU A 527 5.82 28.42 10.43
C LEU A 527 6.03 29.88 10.87
N PRO A 528 5.88 30.20 12.17
CA PRO A 528 6.17 31.54 12.68
C PRO A 528 7.58 32.00 12.34
N GLU A 529 7.73 33.23 11.86
CA GLU A 529 9.04 33.84 11.64
C GLU A 529 9.82 33.97 12.95
N LEU A 530 11.08 33.53 12.92
CA LEU A 530 12.00 33.61 14.04
C LEU A 530 12.79 34.92 13.95
N LYS A 531 12.33 35.91 14.72
CA LYS A 531 12.98 37.22 14.75
C LYS A 531 14.36 37.15 15.44
N PRO A 532 15.32 37.98 14.99
CA PRO A 532 16.57 38.20 15.71
C PRO A 532 16.30 38.76 17.11
N LEU A 533 16.78 38.07 18.14
CA LEU A 533 16.48 38.33 19.54
C LEU A 533 17.74 38.23 20.39
N ILE A 534 17.89 39.18 21.32
CA ILE A 534 18.77 39.03 22.48
C ILE A 534 17.92 39.07 23.73
N LEU A 535 18.06 38.05 24.57
CA LEU A 535 17.34 37.95 25.82
C LEU A 535 18.28 37.71 26.99
N LEU A 536 17.90 38.26 28.14
CA LEU A 536 18.52 37.94 29.42
C LEU A 536 17.77 36.77 30.05
N ARG A 537 18.51 35.77 30.53
CA ARG A 537 17.96 34.61 31.21
C ARG A 537 18.84 34.24 32.40
N GLU A 538 18.22 33.94 33.54
CA GLU A 538 18.96 33.40 34.68
C GLU A 538 19.64 32.06 34.33
N THR A 539 20.91 31.91 34.70
CA THR A 539 21.68 30.70 34.43
C THR A 539 21.27 29.59 35.42
N ARG A 540 20.62 28.53 34.92
CA ARG A 540 20.20 27.38 35.76
C ARG A 540 21.42 26.59 36.28
N GLY A 541 21.43 26.26 37.58
CA GLY A 541 22.30 25.23 38.16
C GLY A 541 23.42 25.66 39.12
N GLN A 542 23.55 26.94 39.47
CA GLN A 542 24.42 27.37 40.58
C GLN A 542 23.66 27.33 41.92
N LYS A 543 23.99 26.36 42.78
CA LYS A 543 23.47 26.21 44.16
C LYS A 543 24.42 26.85 45.18
N ASP A 544 24.75 28.12 45.01
CA ASP A 544 25.46 28.89 46.04
C ASP A 544 24.57 30.10 46.37
N GLU A 545 24.04 30.17 47.59
CA GLU A 545 22.97 31.11 47.98
C GLU A 545 23.35 32.59 47.77
N ASP A 546 24.64 32.89 47.69
CA ASP A 546 25.19 34.25 47.52
C ASP A 546 25.51 34.62 46.05
N TYR A 547 25.30 33.73 45.07
CA TYR A 547 25.71 33.97 43.67
C TYR A 547 24.54 33.98 42.69
N PHE A 548 24.53 35.01 41.83
CA PHE A 548 23.53 35.20 40.79
C PHE A 548 24.20 35.31 39.42
N ALA A 549 23.72 34.58 38.42
CA ALA A 549 24.31 34.54 37.09
C ALA A 549 23.24 34.75 36.01
N VAL A 550 23.59 35.55 35.01
CA VAL A 550 22.70 35.88 33.89
C VAL A 550 23.39 35.55 32.59
N ASP A 551 22.75 34.72 31.78
CA ASP A 551 23.11 34.46 30.40
C ASP A 551 22.56 35.57 29.51
N ILE A 552 23.43 36.10 28.66
CA ILE A 552 23.05 36.95 27.53
C ILE A 552 22.89 36.02 26.33
N VAL A 553 21.66 35.65 26.03
CA VAL A 553 21.35 34.67 24.98
C VAL A 553 21.03 35.40 23.70
N ALA A 554 21.66 34.98 22.62
CA ALA A 554 21.37 35.38 21.26
C ALA A 554 20.58 34.29 20.53
N ALA A 555 19.55 34.70 19.79
CA ALA A 555 18.76 33.85 18.92
C ALA A 555 18.50 34.51 17.55
N ASN A 556 18.65 33.74 16.47
CA ASN A 556 18.38 34.12 15.07
C ASN A 556 19.13 35.39 14.60
N ILE A 557 20.38 35.54 15.03
CA ILE A 557 21.22 36.71 14.72
C ILE A 557 22.31 36.41 13.68
N ALA A 558 22.07 35.48 12.75
CA ALA A 558 23.09 34.99 11.79
C ALA A 558 23.69 36.10 10.91
N GLU A 559 22.93 37.16 10.66
CA GLU A 559 23.35 38.29 9.84
C GLU A 559 24.13 39.37 10.62
N ALA A 560 24.17 39.28 11.96
CA ALA A 560 24.91 40.25 12.78
C ALA A 560 26.40 39.88 12.82
N GLU A 561 27.26 40.76 12.31
CA GLU A 561 28.72 40.57 12.38
C GLU A 561 29.36 41.35 13.53
N ASN A 562 28.84 42.54 13.82
CA ASN A 562 29.33 43.35 14.92
C ASN A 562 28.15 43.77 15.80
N ILE A 563 28.30 43.56 17.10
CA ILE A 563 27.30 43.96 18.08
C ILE A 563 27.92 44.79 19.19
N SER A 564 27.23 45.85 19.58
CA SER A 564 27.57 46.63 20.76
C SER A 564 26.33 46.91 21.58
N PHE A 565 26.43 46.76 22.89
CA PHE A 565 25.34 47.04 23.82
C PHE A 565 25.88 47.30 25.23
N THR A 566 25.04 47.88 26.08
CA THR A 566 25.33 48.12 27.49
C THR A 566 24.43 47.22 28.34
N LEU A 567 25.03 46.38 29.18
CA LEU A 567 24.30 45.69 30.26
C LEU A 567 24.34 46.58 31.51
N ASN A 568 23.16 46.98 32.00
CA ASN A 568 23.00 47.76 33.21
C ASN A 568 22.56 46.82 34.35
N TYR A 569 23.11 47.02 35.54
CA TYR A 569 22.76 46.25 36.74
C TYR A 569 22.83 47.15 37.99
N ASP A 570 22.07 46.81 39.03
CA ASP A 570 22.11 47.55 40.29
C ASP A 570 23.42 47.26 41.06
N SER A 571 24.35 48.21 41.04
CA SER A 571 25.66 48.06 41.68
C SER A 571 25.65 48.18 43.21
N GLU A 572 24.54 48.60 43.81
CA GLU A 572 24.36 48.59 45.26
C GLU A 572 23.89 47.22 45.75
N LYS A 573 23.11 46.50 44.94
CA LYS A 573 22.63 45.12 45.23
C LYS A 573 23.53 44.02 44.70
N LEU A 574 24.23 44.26 43.58
CA LEU A 574 25.08 43.27 42.91
C LEU A 574 26.53 43.70 42.87
N LEU A 575 27.42 42.74 43.12
CA LEU A 575 28.87 42.88 42.88
C LEU A 575 29.25 42.04 41.67
N LEU A 576 29.65 42.68 40.56
CA LEU A 576 30.20 41.97 39.40
C LEU A 576 31.48 41.22 39.79
N THR A 577 31.48 39.90 39.69
CA THR A 577 32.63 39.05 40.02
C THR A 577 33.39 38.64 38.77
N HIS A 578 32.68 38.11 37.77
CA HIS A 578 33.28 37.57 36.57
C HIS A 578 32.35 37.70 35.35
N ILE A 579 32.95 37.70 34.16
CA ILE A 579 32.18 37.56 32.90
C ILE A 579 32.82 36.39 32.16
N SER A 580 32.04 35.34 32.01
CA SER A 580 32.39 34.16 31.25
C SER A 580 32.02 34.39 29.79
N ARG A 581 32.92 33.95 28.90
CA ARG A 581 32.59 33.82 27.47
C ARG A 581 31.55 32.72 27.31
N GLY A 582 30.51 32.96 26.52
CA GLY A 582 29.52 31.94 26.22
C GLY A 582 29.88 31.07 25.01
N ASP A 583 29.05 30.06 24.74
CA ASP A 583 29.23 29.06 23.69
C ASP A 583 29.06 29.61 22.26
N PHE A 584 28.54 30.84 22.12
CA PHE A 584 28.49 31.54 20.83
C PHE A 584 29.90 31.70 20.24
N PHE A 585 30.92 31.80 21.09
CA PHE A 585 32.34 31.95 20.73
C PHE A 585 33.14 30.65 20.82
N VAL A 586 32.49 29.50 20.60
CA VAL A 586 33.13 28.18 20.51
C VAL A 586 32.94 27.65 19.10
N GLY A 587 34.05 27.37 18.40
CA GLY A 587 34.04 26.82 17.05
C GLY A 587 33.79 25.31 17.01
N GLU A 588 33.59 24.76 15.81
CA GLU A 588 33.20 23.35 15.58
C GLU A 588 34.18 22.33 16.19
N ASN A 589 35.46 22.68 16.32
CA ASN A 589 36.50 21.82 16.91
C ASN A 589 36.75 22.11 18.40
N ASN A 590 35.76 22.65 19.12
CA ASN A 590 35.90 23.15 20.50
C ASN A 590 37.00 24.21 20.67
N ASN A 591 37.41 24.87 19.60
CA ASN A 591 38.36 25.96 19.66
C ASN A 591 37.68 27.24 20.13
N LEU A 592 38.39 27.96 20.99
CA LEU A 592 37.95 29.22 21.56
C LEU A 592 38.11 30.35 20.53
N LEU A 593 37.00 30.91 20.05
CA LEU A 593 36.98 32.02 19.09
C LEU A 593 37.29 33.36 19.79
N PRO A 594 37.66 34.43 19.06
CA PRO A 594 37.91 35.74 19.67
C PRO A 594 36.71 36.24 20.48
N PHE A 595 36.98 36.77 21.67
CA PHE A 595 35.96 37.40 22.53
C PHE A 595 36.60 38.65 23.14
N ASN A 596 36.07 39.81 22.78
CA ASN A 596 36.57 41.09 23.26
C ASN A 596 36.21 41.23 24.74
N ARG A 597 37.18 41.63 25.56
CA ARG A 597 36.90 41.86 26.98
C ARG A 597 35.93 43.03 27.12
N PRO A 598 34.76 42.83 27.75
CA PRO A 598 33.82 43.93 27.97
C PRO A 598 34.43 45.01 28.86
N ASP A 599 34.14 46.28 28.57
CA ASP A 599 34.56 47.41 29.39
C ASP A 599 33.68 47.50 30.64
N ARG A 600 34.34 47.66 31.80
CA ARG A 600 33.76 47.67 33.16
C ARG A 600 34.17 48.92 33.93
N SER A 601 34.62 49.97 33.23
CA SER A 601 35.15 51.19 33.82
C SER A 601 34.09 51.99 34.60
N GLU A 602 32.82 51.91 34.19
CA GLU A 602 31.70 52.57 34.85
C GLU A 602 30.95 51.62 35.80
N ARG A 603 30.75 52.05 37.06
CA ARG A 603 30.04 51.25 38.07
C ARG A 603 28.58 51.04 37.65
N GLY A 604 28.09 49.80 37.72
CA GLY A 604 26.71 49.44 37.33
C GLY A 604 26.48 49.26 35.84
N LYS A 605 27.53 49.37 35.00
CA LYS A 605 27.44 49.17 33.55
C LYS A 605 28.55 48.27 33.02
N ILE A 606 28.23 47.50 32.00
CA ILE A 606 29.17 46.67 31.26
C ILE A 606 28.96 46.91 29.77
N LEU A 607 29.99 47.42 29.09
CA LEU A 607 29.92 47.68 27.65
C LEU A 607 30.48 46.48 26.89
N PHE A 608 29.62 45.86 26.09
CA PHE A 608 29.98 44.81 25.16
C PHE A 608 30.21 45.42 23.77
N ASN A 609 31.29 45.01 23.11
CA ASN A 609 31.56 45.28 21.71
C ASN A 609 32.20 44.03 21.11
N GLN A 610 31.40 43.17 20.48
CA GLN A 610 31.82 41.85 20.01
C GLN A 610 31.74 41.76 18.49
N GLU A 611 32.77 41.16 17.90
CA GLU A 611 32.73 40.64 16.53
C GLU A 611 32.19 39.21 16.61
N PHE A 612 31.09 38.94 15.94
CA PHE A 612 30.46 37.64 15.93
C PHE A 612 31.09 36.72 14.88
N PRO A 613 31.27 35.43 15.21
CA PRO A 613 31.79 34.47 14.25
C PRO A 613 30.80 34.21 13.11
N PHE A 614 31.35 34.09 11.89
CA PHE A 614 30.60 33.64 10.72
C PHE A 614 29.92 32.29 11.00
N ASN A 615 28.67 32.13 10.54
CA ASN A 615 27.85 30.92 10.64
C ASN A 615 27.30 30.54 12.04
N LYS A 616 27.30 31.46 13.02
CA LYS A 616 26.60 31.28 14.30
C LYS A 616 25.35 32.15 14.36
N SER A 617 24.21 31.54 14.61
CA SER A 617 22.91 32.21 14.70
C SER A 617 22.34 32.26 16.12
N ASN A 618 22.69 31.29 16.95
CA ASN A 618 22.13 31.05 18.27
C ASN A 618 23.23 30.69 19.29
N GLY A 619 23.05 31.07 20.55
CA GLY A 619 23.94 30.70 21.66
C GLY A 619 24.04 31.77 22.75
N ILE A 620 24.82 31.50 23.78
CA ILE A 620 25.14 32.43 24.86
C ILE A 620 26.31 33.31 24.40
N ILE A 621 26.10 34.62 24.34
CA ILE A 621 27.16 35.60 24.07
C ILE A 621 28.16 35.61 25.24
N ALA A 622 27.61 35.78 26.45
CA ALA A 622 28.38 35.80 27.69
C ALA A 622 27.47 35.44 28.86
N THR A 623 28.06 34.89 29.92
CA THR A 623 27.41 34.74 31.22
C THR A 623 28.05 35.73 32.19
N VAL A 624 27.24 36.58 32.79
CA VAL A 624 27.69 37.58 33.76
C VAL A 624 27.39 37.07 35.16
N HIS A 625 28.44 36.99 35.98
CA HIS A 625 28.35 36.47 37.34
C HIS A 625 28.43 37.61 38.34
N PHE A 626 27.50 37.58 39.29
CA PHE A 626 27.39 38.52 40.38
C PHE A 626 27.45 37.81 41.72
N LYS A 627 27.99 38.49 42.73
CA LYS A 627 27.75 38.16 44.13
C LYS A 627 26.61 39.06 44.63
N LEU A 628 25.60 38.46 45.25
CA LEU A 628 24.48 39.14 45.89
C LEU A 628 24.98 39.88 47.13
N LYS A 629 24.61 41.16 47.26
CA LYS A 629 24.75 41.96 48.48
C LYS A 629 23.45 42.02 49.28
N GLU A 630 22.33 41.81 48.59
CA GLU A 630 20.96 41.72 49.11
C GLU A 630 20.29 40.48 48.48
N GLU A 631 19.21 39.97 49.07
CA GLU A 631 18.48 38.79 48.55
C GLU A 631 17.89 39.03 47.14
N ASP A 632 17.49 40.27 46.85
CA ASP A 632 16.95 40.68 45.56
C ASP A 632 18.07 41.22 44.65
N PRO A 633 18.29 40.65 43.44
CA PRO A 633 19.30 41.14 42.50
C PRO A 633 18.97 42.51 41.90
N GLY A 634 17.74 43.01 42.03
CA GLY A 634 17.29 44.24 41.39
C GLY A 634 17.19 44.13 39.87
N ASN A 635 17.08 45.27 39.18
CA ASN A 635 16.87 45.30 37.73
C ASN A 635 18.20 45.10 36.97
N ILE A 636 18.19 44.17 36.02
CA ILE A 636 19.26 43.99 35.03
C ILE A 636 18.63 44.08 33.64
N ASN A 637 19.19 44.94 32.78
CA ASN A 637 18.66 45.16 31.44
C ASN A 637 19.76 45.51 30.43
N ILE A 638 19.47 45.26 29.16
CA ILE A 638 20.29 45.68 28.03
C ILE A 638 19.75 46.99 27.46
N SER A 639 20.66 47.93 27.17
CA SER A 639 20.37 49.19 26.49
C SER A 639 21.42 49.51 25.42
N ASN A 640 21.14 50.53 24.59
CA ASN A 640 22.04 51.02 23.55
C ASN A 640 22.52 49.96 22.54
N LEU A 641 21.70 48.96 22.24
CA LEU A 641 22.03 47.92 21.29
C LEU A 641 22.20 48.50 19.87
N LYS A 642 23.34 48.23 19.26
CA LYS A 642 23.62 48.47 17.84
C LYS A 642 24.23 47.20 17.26
N ALA A 643 23.63 46.70 16.18
CA ALA A 643 24.18 45.62 15.38
C ALA A 643 24.36 46.06 13.94
N VAL A 644 25.40 45.57 13.28
CA VAL A 644 25.60 45.75 11.83
C VAL A 644 25.92 44.41 11.17
N ASN A 645 25.50 44.26 9.92
CA ASN A 645 25.84 43.12 9.08
C ASN A 645 27.18 43.34 8.35
N GLY A 646 27.64 42.34 7.59
CA GLY A 646 28.94 42.41 6.89
C GLY A 646 29.16 43.59 5.94
N PRO A 647 28.14 44.04 5.19
CA PRO A 647 28.22 45.29 4.44
C PRO A 647 28.30 46.57 5.30
N GLY A 648 28.15 46.47 6.62
CA GLY A 648 28.14 47.60 7.55
C GLY A 648 26.77 48.27 7.70
N ASN A 649 25.69 47.66 7.19
CA ASN A 649 24.35 48.20 7.33
C ASN A 649 23.77 47.87 8.72
N PRO A 650 22.97 48.77 9.32
CA PRO A 650 22.28 48.48 10.57
C PRO A 650 21.40 47.23 10.48
N PHE A 651 21.54 46.33 11.46
CA PHE A 651 20.74 45.12 11.62
C PHE A 651 19.88 45.24 12.88
N LYS A 652 18.58 44.97 12.77
CA LYS A 652 17.62 45.16 13.87
C LYS A 652 17.49 43.87 14.68
N ILE A 653 17.67 43.97 15.99
CA ILE A 653 17.54 42.87 16.95
C ILE A 653 16.58 43.31 18.06
N GLU A 654 15.62 42.46 18.39
CA GLU A 654 14.72 42.68 19.53
C GLU A 654 15.44 42.37 20.85
N ILE A 655 15.11 43.11 21.92
CA ILE A 655 15.69 42.90 23.26
C ILE A 655 14.58 42.46 24.19
N ARG A 656 14.82 41.38 24.93
CA ARG A 656 13.91 40.91 25.98
C ARG A 656 14.65 40.78 27.31
N ASN A 657 14.38 41.71 28.22
CA ASN A 657 14.96 41.71 29.55
C ASN A 657 14.07 40.87 30.48
N ILE A 658 14.07 39.54 30.37
CA ILE A 658 13.27 38.69 31.27
C ILE A 658 13.97 38.59 32.63
N LEU A 659 13.88 39.66 33.41
CA LEU A 659 14.07 39.70 34.86
C LEU A 659 13.00 40.59 35.53
N GLU A 660 12.00 41.05 34.78
CA GLU A 660 10.78 41.63 35.34
C GLU A 660 9.78 40.49 35.58
N GLU A 661 9.27 40.38 36.80
CA GLU A 661 8.16 39.48 37.14
C GLU A 661 7.02 39.69 36.15
N GLU A 662 6.62 38.63 35.43
CA GLU A 662 5.26 38.52 34.95
C GLU A 662 4.35 38.47 36.19
N ASN A 663 3.78 39.62 36.56
CA ASN A 663 2.63 39.71 37.46
C ASN A 663 1.33 39.64 36.65
#